data_AF-A0A4V1GB90-F1
#
_entry.id   AF-A0A4V1GB90-F1
#
_cell.length_a   1.000
_cell.length_b   1.000
_cell.length_c   1.000
_cell.angle_alpha   90.00
_cell.angle_beta   90.00
_cell.angle_gamma   90.00
#
_symmetry.space_group_name_H-M   'P 1'
#
loop_
_entity.id
_entity.type
_entity.pdbx_description
1 polymer ?
#
loop_
_entity_poly.entity_id
_entity_poly.type
_entity_poly.pdbx_seq_one_letter_code
_entity_poly.pdbx_strand_id
1 'polypeptide(L)'
;MPPTPDADTNDNGSDQPGTRPDTADSGNDALKKPDTGEAEASTDREATEAGEAAATDSEGEPFPPRGVLTLRALRWGGVLAMFASSSIAKLLSSTYKIDIDVLHIKSVRPFSDLEVQATVAIFALQLLLWSFAAVANQLRRTATIITVGLIALLGATTAGINIHHWMTVYERSGISIPIFLCHAAETLGFTTLICTSVILHRVRTLLSTHPRQLSNPARWRKLYLPARPQPGESSVKVTKQASLKLQPLTKIKLAAISLTPIFALSLLTSTAHYFVTPLIHSTSAAPHKTAPIATTINTKTSWVKDMVGVEHVIAGSAGPIVINSEGITALEPAHGSTLWTYGATLNTLYAFTSPNRDYLALRARIPDDLGINSDEYLSASDPPETTLVFDTRTGAPVIRHMSHGGTLQLTDSALLDGDTAYSLKDGMKLWSDSDSIDTTFMGAAGHSTFIVSTFEQDNEDTDEEKWTGTSSIAVAPDTNPSTRTRIDNLLIDPMVVDNLRSRSHSDDMGANPVIISGWVAQFTNQSDENGNPTAHAINIDQASKGDSSNMDRIPLGAASGINEVASTASQTLSTYPYYGSDKSIYDVMAAWHTPRVATVFTPTNRTPTPAEHYPGLASAYAGTASRSVDGSVTATITLRPSDGSPELAIPVRGNTIDTSPLSLSEEEHQFIAVKGDEQRPYVKFTSTPGITVIALNTSGPNSSSSVYRLYGVTERNA
;
A
#
# COMPACT_ATOMS: atom_id res chain seq x y z
N MET A 1 33.33 56.61 -20.64
CA MET A 1 34.58 57.40 -20.47
C MET A 1 34.84 57.55 -18.98
N PRO A 2 36.11 57.57 -18.53
CA PRO A 2 36.91 56.35 -18.26
C PRO A 2 37.54 56.44 -16.82
N PRO A 3 38.64 55.74 -16.42
CA PRO A 3 39.46 54.74 -17.13
C PRO A 3 39.91 53.49 -16.33
N THR A 4 40.54 52.54 -17.04
CA THR A 4 41.51 51.54 -16.55
C THR A 4 42.92 52.15 -16.37
N PRO A 5 43.90 51.36 -15.90
CA PRO A 5 45.05 51.09 -16.78
C PRO A 5 45.58 49.63 -16.75
N ASP A 6 46.31 49.29 -17.82
CA ASP A 6 47.04 48.02 -18.09
C ASP A 6 48.45 48.03 -17.46
N ALA A 7 49.40 47.09 -17.62
CA ALA A 7 49.56 45.90 -18.49
C ALA A 7 50.31 44.77 -17.68
N ASP A 8 50.95 43.70 -18.18
CA ASP A 8 51.63 43.31 -19.45
C ASP A 8 51.97 41.79 -19.35
N THR A 9 52.17 40.91 -20.36
CA THR A 9 51.86 40.87 -21.82
C THR A 9 51.90 39.37 -22.29
N ASN A 10 51.40 39.06 -23.50
CA ASN A 10 51.76 37.90 -24.38
C ASN A 10 51.48 36.43 -23.96
N ASP A 11 51.23 35.47 -24.86
CA ASP A 11 50.63 35.50 -26.22
C ASP A 11 50.23 34.05 -26.66
N ASN A 12 49.26 33.91 -27.60
CA ASN A 12 48.84 32.76 -28.44
C ASN A 12 49.18 31.26 -28.08
N GLY A 13 48.35 30.25 -28.37
CA GLY A 13 47.17 30.14 -29.25
C GLY A 13 46.49 28.75 -29.14
N SER A 14 45.74 28.31 -30.16
CA SER A 14 44.72 27.25 -30.08
C SER A 14 45.09 25.84 -30.64
N ASP A 15 44.14 24.90 -30.43
CA ASP A 15 43.80 23.73 -31.26
C ASP A 15 44.30 22.30 -30.92
N GLN A 16 43.45 21.36 -31.36
CA GLN A 16 43.56 19.89 -31.40
C GLN A 16 44.37 19.40 -32.64
N PRO A 17 44.64 18.08 -32.83
CA PRO A 17 44.76 16.96 -31.88
C PRO A 17 45.93 15.95 -32.17
N GLY A 18 46.29 15.14 -31.17
CA GLY A 18 46.50 13.69 -31.34
C GLY A 18 47.89 13.12 -31.71
N THR A 19 47.91 11.80 -31.95
CA THR A 19 49.02 10.92 -32.39
C THR A 19 49.91 10.28 -31.28
N ARG A 20 50.64 9.22 -31.69
CA ARG A 20 51.26 8.13 -30.92
C ARG A 20 52.77 8.42 -30.59
N PRO A 21 53.64 7.48 -30.11
CA PRO A 21 54.40 7.70 -28.88
C PRO A 21 55.95 7.66 -29.12
N ASP A 22 56.68 6.85 -28.31
CA ASP A 22 58.10 6.48 -28.38
C ASP A 22 59.10 7.46 -27.74
N THR A 23 60.26 7.06 -27.17
CA THR A 23 60.80 5.77 -26.65
C THR A 23 62.12 6.05 -25.87
N ALA A 24 62.68 5.03 -25.18
CA ALA A 24 64.11 4.82 -24.84
C ALA A 24 64.56 4.98 -23.37
N ASP A 25 65.60 4.28 -22.86
CA ASP A 25 66.18 2.95 -23.18
C ASP A 25 67.27 2.57 -22.13
N SER A 26 67.69 1.28 -22.08
CA SER A 26 69.11 0.83 -22.18
C SER A 26 69.47 -0.39 -21.29
N GLY A 27 70.23 -1.36 -21.87
CA GLY A 27 70.81 -2.53 -21.19
C GLY A 27 70.39 -3.89 -21.80
N ASN A 28 70.80 -4.27 -23.03
CA ASN A 28 72.06 -4.96 -23.40
C ASN A 28 72.31 -6.30 -22.66
N ASP A 29 72.73 -7.43 -23.28
CA ASP A 29 73.26 -7.74 -24.63
C ASP A 29 72.64 -9.07 -25.17
N ALA A 30 72.27 -9.25 -26.46
CA ALA A 30 73.09 -9.57 -27.66
C ALA A 30 73.64 -11.04 -27.70
N LEU A 31 73.68 -11.80 -28.82
CA LEU A 31 73.24 -11.61 -30.22
C LEU A 31 73.23 -12.96 -31.01
N LYS A 32 72.20 -13.25 -31.86
CA LYS A 32 72.34 -13.72 -33.28
C LYS A 32 71.02 -14.16 -33.98
N LYS A 33 70.84 -13.68 -35.22
CA LYS A 33 69.98 -14.17 -36.34
C LYS A 33 70.65 -15.41 -37.03
N PRO A 34 70.11 -16.06 -38.11
CA PRO A 34 68.88 -15.87 -38.90
C PRO A 34 68.06 -17.20 -39.07
N ASP A 35 67.22 -17.43 -40.11
CA ASP A 35 65.97 -16.75 -40.56
C ASP A 35 65.44 -17.42 -41.87
N THR A 36 64.11 -17.44 -42.12
CA THR A 36 63.40 -17.95 -43.35
C THR A 36 63.52 -19.45 -43.75
N GLY A 37 62.44 -20.01 -44.35
CA GLY A 37 62.45 -21.34 -45.02
C GLY A 37 61.05 -21.92 -45.30
N GLU A 38 60.78 -22.38 -46.52
CA GLU A 38 59.44 -22.74 -47.03
C GLU A 38 59.09 -24.26 -47.00
N ALA A 39 57.78 -24.53 -46.83
CA ALA A 39 56.89 -25.49 -47.54
C ALA A 39 57.32 -26.91 -48.03
N GLU A 40 56.28 -27.72 -48.31
CA GLU A 40 56.24 -29.02 -49.02
C GLU A 40 57.00 -30.22 -48.36
N ALA A 41 56.78 -31.48 -48.76
CA ALA A 41 55.55 -32.31 -48.80
C ALA A 41 55.90 -33.76 -49.19
N SER A 42 55.31 -34.78 -48.53
CA SER A 42 55.26 -36.21 -48.98
C SER A 42 56.63 -36.97 -49.06
N THR A 43 56.75 -38.31 -49.11
CA THR A 43 55.81 -39.45 -48.97
C THR A 43 56.52 -40.75 -48.48
N ASP A 44 55.75 -41.68 -47.90
CA ASP A 44 55.86 -43.17 -47.92
C ASP A 44 57.11 -43.96 -47.41
N ARG A 45 56.81 -44.99 -46.57
CA ARG A 45 57.25 -46.43 -46.56
C ARG A 45 58.75 -46.84 -46.55
N GLU A 46 59.15 -47.97 -45.93
CA GLU A 46 58.49 -49.06 -45.16
C GLU A 46 59.53 -49.79 -44.24
N ALA A 47 59.12 -50.88 -43.56
CA ALA A 47 59.94 -52.02 -43.08
C ALA A 47 60.65 -52.01 -41.67
N THR A 48 59.98 -52.70 -40.71
CA THR A 48 60.51 -53.89 -39.98
C THR A 48 61.17 -53.78 -38.56
N GLU A 49 60.46 -54.40 -37.60
CA GLU A 49 60.84 -55.12 -36.35
C GLU A 49 61.36 -54.50 -35.01
N ALA A 50 60.71 -55.01 -33.95
CA ALA A 50 61.19 -55.36 -32.59
C ALA A 50 61.75 -54.29 -31.61
N GLY A 51 61.19 -54.22 -30.38
CA GLY A 51 61.67 -53.31 -29.32
C GLY A 51 60.82 -53.21 -28.03
N GLU A 52 60.46 -54.37 -27.45
CA GLU A 52 59.86 -54.61 -26.11
C GLU A 52 59.57 -53.44 -25.12
N ALA A 53 58.27 -53.24 -24.87
CA ALA A 53 57.60 -52.89 -23.60
C ALA A 53 58.17 -51.82 -22.62
N ALA A 54 57.44 -50.70 -22.52
CA ALA A 54 57.22 -49.99 -21.26
C ALA A 54 55.74 -49.56 -21.16
N ALA A 55 54.94 -50.26 -20.34
CA ALA A 55 53.51 -50.00 -20.21
C ALA A 55 53.24 -48.82 -19.27
N THR A 56 52.88 -47.66 -19.82
CA THR A 56 52.38 -46.53 -19.03
C THR A 56 50.95 -46.76 -18.58
N ASP A 57 50.68 -46.57 -17.28
CA ASP A 57 49.32 -46.66 -16.72
C ASP A 57 48.38 -45.70 -17.46
N SER A 58 47.29 -46.23 -18.01
CA SER A 58 46.30 -45.42 -18.71
C SER A 58 45.44 -44.67 -17.70
N GLU A 59 45.68 -43.36 -17.53
CA GLU A 59 44.84 -42.50 -16.68
C GLU A 59 43.39 -42.49 -17.17
N GLY A 60 42.53 -43.26 -16.50
CA GLY A 60 41.09 -43.26 -16.74
C GLY A 60 40.44 -41.96 -16.27
N GLU A 61 39.40 -41.49 -16.96
CA GLU A 61 38.71 -40.24 -16.62
C GLU A 61 38.30 -40.15 -15.13
N PRO A 62 38.46 -38.97 -14.49
CA PRO A 62 38.19 -38.82 -13.07
C PRO A 62 36.71 -39.06 -12.73
N PHE A 63 36.45 -40.13 -11.98
CA PHE A 63 35.10 -40.51 -11.56
C PHE A 63 34.71 -39.92 -10.19
N PRO A 64 33.49 -39.38 -10.02
CA PRO A 64 32.50 -39.13 -11.06
C PRO A 64 32.87 -37.91 -11.93
N PRO A 65 32.40 -37.84 -13.18
CA PRO A 65 32.70 -36.74 -14.10
C PRO A 65 32.50 -35.35 -13.48
N ARG A 66 33.34 -34.39 -13.89
CA ARG A 66 33.32 -33.01 -13.38
C ARG A 66 31.90 -32.43 -13.46
N GLY A 67 31.42 -31.86 -12.36
CA GLY A 67 30.06 -31.31 -12.23
C GLY A 67 28.96 -32.28 -11.76
N VAL A 68 29.16 -33.61 -11.79
CA VAL A 68 28.13 -34.56 -11.32
C VAL A 68 27.77 -34.36 -9.85
N LEU A 69 28.76 -34.12 -8.99
CA LEU A 69 28.52 -33.92 -7.57
C LEU A 69 27.81 -32.59 -7.29
N THR A 70 28.15 -31.52 -8.01
CA THR A 70 27.52 -30.20 -7.84
C THR A 70 26.09 -30.19 -8.38
N LEU A 71 25.81 -30.84 -9.51
CA LEU A 71 24.44 -31.07 -10.01
C LEU A 71 23.58 -31.84 -9.00
N ARG A 72 24.15 -32.86 -8.32
CA ARG A 72 23.43 -33.63 -7.28
C ARG A 72 23.18 -32.81 -6.01
N ALA A 73 24.09 -31.91 -5.63
CA ALA A 73 23.88 -30.96 -4.55
C ALA A 73 22.81 -29.92 -4.91
N LEU A 74 22.91 -29.33 -6.11
CA LEU A 74 21.94 -28.35 -6.62
C LEU A 74 20.53 -28.93 -6.74
N ARG A 75 20.38 -30.21 -7.13
CA ARG A 75 19.09 -30.91 -7.12
C ARG A 75 18.48 -31.02 -5.72
N TRP A 76 19.30 -31.29 -4.69
CA TRP A 76 18.85 -31.27 -3.29
C TRP A 76 18.53 -29.84 -2.81
N GLY A 77 19.27 -28.84 -3.27
CA GLY A 77 18.93 -27.43 -3.03
C GLY A 77 17.58 -27.02 -3.63
N GLY A 78 17.23 -27.55 -4.80
CA GLY A 78 15.88 -27.39 -5.37
C GLY A 78 14.78 -28.02 -4.51
N VAL A 79 15.00 -29.24 -3.97
CA VAL A 79 14.08 -29.86 -2.97
C VAL A 79 13.89 -28.93 -1.76
N LEU A 80 14.99 -28.48 -1.17
CA LEU A 80 14.98 -27.71 0.07
C LEU A 80 14.35 -26.33 -0.10
N ALA A 81 14.66 -25.62 -1.19
CA ALA A 81 14.05 -24.33 -1.50
C ALA A 81 12.54 -24.47 -1.70
N MET A 82 12.08 -25.45 -2.48
CA MET A 82 10.66 -25.71 -2.71
C MET A 82 9.91 -25.94 -1.39
N PHE A 83 10.35 -26.89 -0.55
CA PHE A 83 9.68 -27.18 0.72
C PHE A 83 9.76 -26.03 1.74
N ALA A 84 10.89 -25.32 1.83
CA ALA A 84 11.04 -24.19 2.73
C ALA A 84 10.10 -23.04 2.35
N SER A 85 10.07 -22.65 1.07
CA SER A 85 9.20 -21.59 0.58
C SER A 85 7.71 -21.94 0.72
N SER A 86 7.33 -23.19 0.42
CA SER A 86 5.94 -23.68 0.60
C SER A 86 5.50 -23.66 2.08
N SER A 87 6.42 -24.01 3.00
CA SER A 87 6.15 -23.95 4.44
C SER A 87 6.04 -22.51 4.97
N ILE A 88 6.87 -21.59 4.46
CA ILE A 88 6.80 -20.16 4.79
C ILE A 88 5.52 -19.54 4.24
N ALA A 89 5.13 -19.84 3.00
CA ALA A 89 3.88 -19.37 2.39
C ALA A 89 2.65 -19.75 3.24
N LYS A 90 2.57 -21.01 3.72
CA LYS A 90 1.47 -21.47 4.59
C LYS A 90 1.49 -20.84 5.98
N LEU A 91 2.67 -20.62 6.55
CA LEU A 91 2.79 -19.90 7.82
C LEU A 91 2.32 -18.44 7.69
N LEU A 92 2.68 -17.77 6.59
CA LEU A 92 2.26 -16.40 6.30
C LEU A 92 0.74 -16.32 6.06
N SER A 93 0.16 -17.18 5.21
CA SER A 93 -1.28 -17.30 4.99
C SER A 93 -2.04 -17.43 6.32
N SER A 94 -1.64 -18.40 7.17
CA SER A 94 -2.21 -18.59 8.52
C SER A 94 -1.92 -17.44 9.51
N THR A 95 -0.95 -16.56 9.25
CA THR A 95 -0.66 -15.37 10.08
C THR A 95 -1.50 -14.17 9.65
N TYR A 96 -1.82 -14.08 8.36
CA TYR A 96 -2.64 -13.02 7.76
C TYR A 96 -4.13 -13.39 7.65
N LYS A 97 -4.54 -14.62 8.00
CA LYS A 97 -5.87 -15.22 7.77
C LYS A 97 -6.35 -15.16 6.30
N ILE A 98 -5.44 -15.32 5.34
CA ILE A 98 -5.78 -15.26 3.91
C ILE A 98 -5.48 -16.56 3.18
N ASP A 99 -6.44 -16.99 2.37
CA ASP A 99 -6.24 -18.02 1.36
C ASP A 99 -5.85 -17.36 0.04
N ILE A 100 -4.79 -17.89 -0.55
CA ILE A 100 -4.20 -17.45 -1.81
C ILE A 100 -4.13 -18.71 -2.67
N ASP A 101 -5.18 -18.94 -3.44
CA ASP A 101 -5.40 -20.19 -4.18
C ASP A 101 -4.56 -20.26 -5.48
N VAL A 102 -3.25 -20.12 -5.31
CA VAL A 102 -2.24 -20.27 -6.36
C VAL A 102 -2.01 -21.75 -6.72
N LEU A 103 -2.54 -22.71 -5.94
CA LEU A 103 -2.22 -24.13 -6.13
C LEU A 103 -3.29 -25.19 -5.78
N HIS A 104 -4.34 -24.99 -4.96
CA HIS A 104 -5.43 -26.01 -4.80
C HIS A 104 -6.71 -25.62 -3.99
N ILE A 105 -7.68 -25.03 -4.69
CA ILE A 105 -9.13 -25.32 -4.70
C ILE A 105 -9.88 -25.26 -3.35
N LYS A 106 -10.60 -24.14 -3.09
CA LYS A 106 -12.07 -24.13 -2.82
C LYS A 106 -12.71 -22.74 -2.52
N SER A 107 -13.19 -22.02 -3.54
CA SER A 107 -14.43 -21.21 -3.39
C SER A 107 -15.13 -20.93 -4.73
N VAL A 108 -16.35 -20.37 -4.67
CA VAL A 108 -17.34 -20.36 -5.76
C VAL A 108 -17.49 -18.97 -6.40
N ARG A 109 -17.00 -18.79 -7.64
CA ARG A 109 -17.66 -18.03 -8.73
C ARG A 109 -16.94 -18.20 -10.10
N PRO A 110 -17.62 -18.00 -11.24
CA PRO A 110 -17.21 -18.60 -12.52
C PRO A 110 -16.35 -17.69 -13.43
N PHE A 111 -15.27 -17.07 -12.93
CA PHE A 111 -14.41 -16.21 -13.76
C PHE A 111 -12.90 -16.18 -13.34
N SER A 112 -12.23 -17.34 -13.33
CA SER A 112 -10.73 -17.41 -13.35
C SER A 112 -10.13 -18.78 -13.74
N ASP A 113 -10.96 -19.74 -14.16
CA ASP A 113 -10.60 -21.15 -14.43
C ASP A 113 -9.36 -21.31 -15.34
N LEU A 114 -9.14 -20.38 -16.25
CA LEU A 114 -8.07 -20.44 -17.26
C LEU A 114 -6.65 -20.27 -16.69
N GLU A 115 -6.44 -19.43 -15.67
CA GLU A 115 -5.10 -19.13 -15.13
C GLU A 115 -4.67 -20.14 -14.07
N VAL A 116 -5.62 -20.61 -13.25
CA VAL A 116 -5.40 -21.71 -12.31
C VAL A 116 -5.07 -23.01 -13.07
N GLN A 117 -5.82 -23.30 -14.15
CA GLN A 117 -5.48 -24.39 -15.06
C GLN A 117 -4.11 -24.19 -15.71
N ALA A 118 -3.75 -22.97 -16.12
CA ALA A 118 -2.44 -22.70 -16.72
C ALA A 118 -1.27 -23.00 -15.76
N THR A 119 -1.34 -22.56 -14.50
CA THR A 119 -0.27 -22.80 -13.51
C THR A 119 -0.10 -24.29 -13.20
N VAL A 120 -1.20 -25.00 -12.96
CA VAL A 120 -1.17 -26.46 -12.74
C VAL A 120 -0.69 -27.20 -13.99
N ALA A 121 -1.11 -26.79 -15.18
CA ALA A 121 -0.65 -27.35 -16.45
C ALA A 121 0.85 -27.10 -16.70
N ILE A 122 1.41 -25.96 -16.28
CA ILE A 122 2.85 -25.68 -16.37
C ILE A 122 3.65 -26.65 -15.49
N PHE A 123 3.24 -26.86 -14.23
CA PHE A 123 3.88 -27.87 -13.36
C PHE A 123 3.75 -29.29 -13.94
N ALA A 124 2.56 -29.67 -14.41
CA ALA A 124 2.32 -30.97 -15.05
C ALA A 124 3.16 -31.15 -16.33
N LEU A 125 3.32 -30.12 -17.15
CA LEU A 125 4.15 -30.12 -18.35
C LEU A 125 5.64 -30.26 -18.01
N GLN A 126 6.14 -29.59 -16.96
CA GLN A 126 7.50 -29.80 -16.48
C GLN A 126 7.73 -31.24 -15.99
N LEU A 127 6.75 -31.86 -15.30
CA LEU A 127 6.80 -33.29 -14.92
C LEU A 127 6.72 -34.24 -16.12
N LEU A 128 5.95 -33.89 -17.15
CA LEU A 128 5.84 -34.67 -18.39
C LEU A 128 7.15 -34.61 -19.19
N LEU A 129 7.73 -33.43 -19.36
CA LEU A 129 9.05 -33.24 -19.98
C LEU A 129 10.16 -33.97 -19.21
N TRP A 130 10.10 -33.95 -17.87
CA TRP A 130 11.00 -34.69 -17.00
C TRP A 130 10.85 -36.21 -17.17
N SER A 131 9.63 -36.75 -17.11
CA SER A 131 9.38 -38.19 -17.20
C SER A 131 9.76 -38.75 -18.57
N PHE A 132 9.46 -38.02 -19.66
CA PHE A 132 9.94 -38.34 -21.00
C PHE A 132 11.48 -38.40 -21.03
N ALA A 133 12.17 -37.39 -20.50
CA ALA A 133 13.64 -37.36 -20.43
C ALA A 133 14.24 -38.42 -19.49
N ALA A 134 13.47 -38.94 -18.52
CA ALA A 134 13.90 -39.99 -17.60
C ALA A 134 13.74 -41.41 -18.17
N VAL A 135 12.78 -41.62 -19.08
CA VAL A 135 12.47 -42.89 -19.75
C VAL A 135 13.22 -43.04 -21.09
N ALA A 136 13.38 -41.97 -21.85
CA ALA A 136 14.02 -42.00 -23.16
C ALA A 136 15.53 -42.28 -23.05
N ASN A 137 15.94 -43.50 -23.42
CA ASN A 137 17.31 -43.99 -23.30
C ASN A 137 18.36 -43.19 -24.10
N GLN A 138 17.97 -42.34 -25.06
CA GLN A 138 18.89 -41.78 -26.06
C GLN A 138 18.55 -40.35 -26.54
N LEU A 139 18.33 -39.39 -25.63
CA LEU A 139 18.24 -37.98 -26.04
C LEU A 139 19.55 -37.50 -26.70
N ARG A 140 19.46 -37.03 -27.95
CA ARG A 140 20.53 -36.25 -28.60
C ARG A 140 20.83 -34.98 -27.79
N ARG A 141 22.07 -34.47 -27.88
CA ARG A 141 22.52 -33.24 -27.19
C ARG A 141 21.53 -32.07 -27.37
N THR A 142 21.10 -31.83 -28.60
CA THR A 142 20.13 -30.78 -28.97
C THR A 142 18.79 -30.96 -28.26
N ALA A 143 18.26 -32.19 -28.22
CA ALA A 143 16.98 -32.48 -27.57
C ALA A 143 17.03 -32.18 -26.07
N THR A 144 18.09 -32.58 -25.35
CA THR A 144 18.19 -32.25 -23.91
C THR A 144 18.34 -30.75 -23.66
N ILE A 145 19.05 -30.02 -24.54
CA ILE A 145 19.17 -28.56 -24.43
C ILE A 145 17.80 -27.91 -24.62
N ILE A 146 17.02 -28.35 -25.61
CA ILE A 146 15.64 -27.87 -25.85
C ILE A 146 14.75 -28.19 -24.65
N THR A 147 14.76 -29.43 -24.13
CA THR A 147 13.95 -29.82 -22.97
C THR A 147 14.29 -29.00 -21.72
N VAL A 148 15.58 -28.84 -21.40
CA VAL A 148 16.02 -28.04 -20.24
C VAL A 148 15.70 -26.56 -20.44
N GLY A 149 15.87 -26.02 -21.66
CA GLY A 149 15.50 -24.64 -21.99
C GLY A 149 14.01 -24.37 -21.85
N LEU A 150 13.16 -25.30 -22.30
CA LEU A 150 11.70 -25.21 -22.16
C LEU A 150 11.26 -25.26 -20.69
N ILE A 151 11.83 -26.17 -19.89
CA ILE A 151 11.56 -26.25 -18.45
C ILE A 151 12.01 -24.97 -17.73
N ALA A 152 13.20 -24.45 -18.06
CA ALA A 152 13.72 -23.20 -17.48
C ALA A 152 12.87 -21.98 -17.87
N LEU A 153 12.39 -21.91 -19.13
CA LEU A 153 11.49 -20.86 -19.60
C LEU A 153 10.15 -20.92 -18.86
N LEU A 154 9.52 -22.10 -18.79
CA LEU A 154 8.26 -22.31 -18.05
C LEU A 154 8.38 -21.86 -16.59
N GLY A 155 9.45 -22.27 -15.91
CA GLY A 155 9.72 -21.86 -14.53
C GLY A 155 9.95 -20.36 -14.35
N ALA A 156 10.69 -19.73 -15.27
CA ALA A 156 10.92 -18.29 -15.27
C ALA A 156 9.64 -17.50 -15.52
N THR A 157 8.76 -17.95 -16.42
CA THR A 157 7.45 -17.34 -16.66
C THR A 157 6.57 -17.40 -15.41
N THR A 158 6.40 -18.57 -14.78
CA THR A 158 5.56 -18.68 -13.56
C THR A 158 6.13 -17.89 -12.38
N ALA A 159 7.46 -17.85 -12.21
CA ALA A 159 8.10 -17.00 -11.21
C ALA A 159 7.89 -15.51 -11.50
N GLY A 160 7.96 -15.10 -12.77
CA GLY A 160 7.70 -13.74 -13.21
C GLY A 160 6.25 -13.29 -12.96
N ILE A 161 5.26 -14.16 -13.21
CA ILE A 161 3.85 -13.91 -12.89
C ILE A 161 3.68 -13.71 -11.38
N ASN A 162 4.28 -14.56 -10.54
CA ASN A 162 4.21 -14.41 -9.09
C ASN A 162 4.89 -13.13 -8.58
N ILE A 163 6.02 -12.73 -9.16
CA ILE A 163 6.67 -11.44 -8.85
C ILE A 163 5.81 -10.25 -9.31
N HIS A 164 5.12 -10.37 -10.45
CA HIS A 164 4.17 -9.36 -10.89
C HIS A 164 2.97 -9.25 -9.94
N HIS A 165 2.38 -10.38 -9.51
CA HIS A 165 1.26 -10.36 -8.56
C HIS A 165 1.68 -9.75 -7.22
N TRP A 166 2.88 -10.07 -6.71
CA TRP A 166 3.45 -9.39 -5.54
C TRP A 166 3.54 -7.87 -5.73
N MET A 167 4.01 -7.41 -6.90
CA MET A 167 4.13 -5.99 -7.22
C MET A 167 2.75 -5.32 -7.32
N THR A 168 1.78 -5.93 -8.00
CA THR A 168 0.41 -5.38 -8.14
C THR A 168 -0.31 -5.34 -6.79
N VAL A 169 -0.13 -6.35 -5.94
CA VAL A 169 -0.61 -6.35 -4.55
C VAL A 169 0.04 -5.22 -3.75
N TYR A 170 1.35 -5.01 -3.90
CA TYR A 170 2.06 -3.90 -3.26
C TYR A 170 1.50 -2.54 -3.68
N GLU A 171 1.40 -2.32 -4.99
CA GLU A 171 0.92 -1.09 -5.59
C GLU A 171 -0.52 -0.78 -5.19
N ARG A 172 -1.43 -1.78 -5.15
CA ARG A 172 -2.86 -1.56 -4.90
C ARG A 172 -3.30 -1.61 -3.43
N SER A 173 -2.55 -2.31 -2.56
CA SER A 173 -2.87 -2.40 -1.11
C SER A 173 -1.99 -1.53 -0.21
N GLY A 174 -0.86 -1.03 -0.73
CA GLY A 174 0.17 -0.37 0.07
C GLY A 174 0.91 -1.29 1.05
N ILE A 175 0.72 -2.62 1.01
CA ILE A 175 1.43 -3.61 1.82
C ILE A 175 2.14 -4.62 0.92
N SER A 176 3.40 -4.93 1.22
CA SER A 176 4.08 -6.09 0.64
C SER A 176 3.63 -7.37 1.34
N ILE A 177 2.73 -8.14 0.72
CA ILE A 177 2.39 -9.50 1.15
C ILE A 177 3.39 -10.50 0.53
N PRO A 178 4.36 -11.08 1.28
CA PRO A 178 5.47 -11.82 0.69
C PRO A 178 5.13 -13.27 0.27
N ILE A 179 3.86 -13.67 0.30
CA ILE A 179 3.40 -15.03 -0.07
C ILE A 179 3.67 -15.30 -1.55
N PHE A 180 3.36 -14.37 -2.44
CA PHE A 180 3.65 -14.48 -3.88
C PHE A 180 5.16 -14.60 -4.16
N LEU A 181 6.00 -13.89 -3.41
CA LEU A 181 7.46 -14.06 -3.47
C LEU A 181 7.91 -15.47 -3.01
N CYS A 182 7.19 -16.09 -2.07
CA CYS A 182 7.44 -17.47 -1.67
C CYS A 182 7.04 -18.47 -2.78
N HIS A 183 5.94 -18.26 -3.51
CA HIS A 183 5.60 -19.08 -4.67
C HIS A 183 6.55 -18.88 -5.87
N ALA A 184 7.09 -17.66 -6.06
CA ALA A 184 8.19 -17.42 -7.00
C ALA A 184 9.46 -18.20 -6.60
N ALA A 185 9.77 -18.30 -5.30
CA ALA A 185 10.87 -19.13 -4.81
C ALA A 185 10.60 -20.64 -4.93
N GLU A 186 9.36 -21.08 -4.69
CA GLU A 186 8.92 -22.47 -4.82
C GLU A 186 9.03 -22.98 -6.28
N THR A 187 8.52 -22.20 -7.23
CA THR A 187 8.59 -22.48 -8.68
C THR A 187 10.04 -22.53 -9.19
N LEU A 188 10.92 -21.61 -8.76
CA LEU A 188 12.34 -21.63 -9.10
C LEU A 188 13.10 -22.81 -8.46
N GLY A 189 12.75 -23.20 -7.23
CA GLY A 189 13.27 -24.38 -6.55
C GLY A 189 12.89 -25.68 -7.28
N PHE A 190 11.62 -25.83 -7.66
CA PHE A 190 11.10 -26.94 -8.45
C PHE A 190 11.76 -27.02 -9.84
N THR A 191 11.84 -25.90 -10.56
CA THR A 191 12.48 -25.80 -11.88
C THR A 191 13.96 -26.22 -11.81
N THR A 192 14.67 -25.78 -10.77
CA THR A 192 16.06 -26.18 -10.48
C THR A 192 16.18 -27.69 -10.25
N LEU A 193 15.28 -28.28 -9.47
CA LEU A 193 15.20 -29.71 -9.24
C LEU A 193 14.98 -30.50 -10.54
N ILE A 194 14.05 -30.06 -11.39
CA ILE A 194 13.74 -30.75 -12.63
C ILE A 194 14.91 -30.66 -13.62
N CYS A 195 15.41 -29.45 -13.91
CA CYS A 195 16.52 -29.23 -14.84
C CYS A 195 17.78 -30.02 -14.44
N THR A 196 18.18 -29.98 -13.16
CA THR A 196 19.32 -30.78 -12.68
C THR A 196 19.07 -32.28 -12.79
N SER A 197 17.84 -32.76 -12.57
CA SER A 197 17.47 -34.16 -12.73
C SER A 197 17.56 -34.63 -14.20
N VAL A 198 17.10 -33.82 -15.16
CA VAL A 198 17.23 -34.08 -16.60
C VAL A 198 18.71 -34.15 -17.02
N ILE A 199 19.53 -33.18 -16.59
CA ILE A 199 20.97 -33.15 -16.89
C ILE A 199 21.67 -34.39 -16.30
N LEU A 200 21.36 -34.79 -15.07
CA LEU A 200 21.90 -35.99 -14.44
C LEU A 200 21.48 -37.28 -15.16
N HIS A 201 20.27 -37.33 -15.72
CA HIS A 201 19.84 -38.44 -16.57
C HIS A 201 20.62 -38.50 -17.90
N ARG A 202 20.93 -37.35 -18.51
CA ARG A 202 21.82 -37.30 -19.68
C ARG A 202 23.25 -37.75 -19.35
N VAL A 203 23.79 -37.40 -18.17
CA VAL A 203 25.11 -37.91 -17.77
C VAL A 203 25.06 -39.42 -17.52
N ARG A 204 23.96 -39.97 -16.98
CA ARG A 204 23.74 -41.41 -16.84
C ARG A 204 23.74 -42.14 -18.20
N THR A 205 23.08 -41.59 -19.23
CA THR A 205 23.05 -42.22 -20.56
C THR A 205 24.38 -42.11 -21.30
N LEU A 206 25.10 -40.99 -21.17
CA LEU A 206 26.47 -40.86 -21.70
C LEU A 206 27.46 -41.84 -21.05
N LEU A 207 27.29 -42.16 -19.77
CA LEU A 207 28.06 -43.19 -19.05
C LEU A 207 27.50 -44.61 -19.22
N SER A 208 26.56 -44.85 -20.15
CA SER A 208 25.89 -46.15 -20.39
C SER A 208 25.39 -46.87 -19.12
N THR A 209 25.06 -46.10 -18.08
CA THR A 209 24.91 -46.63 -16.72
C THR A 209 23.48 -47.11 -16.46
N HIS A 210 23.34 -48.38 -16.08
CA HIS A 210 22.04 -49.01 -15.82
C HIS A 210 21.34 -48.35 -14.62
N PRO A 211 19.99 -48.26 -14.62
CA PRO A 211 19.26 -47.48 -13.62
C PRO A 211 19.47 -48.00 -12.19
N ARG A 212 19.66 -49.32 -12.03
CA ARG A 212 19.86 -50.01 -10.75
C ARG A 212 21.33 -50.03 -10.25
N GLN A 213 22.32 -49.63 -11.06
CA GLN A 213 23.74 -49.65 -10.66
C GLN A 213 24.04 -48.62 -9.55
N LEU A 214 24.92 -48.98 -8.60
CA LEU A 214 25.25 -48.13 -7.45
C LEU A 214 26.10 -46.89 -7.82
N SER A 215 26.74 -46.92 -9.00
CA SER A 215 27.50 -45.82 -9.61
C SER A 215 26.65 -44.84 -10.42
N ASN A 216 25.33 -45.07 -10.56
CA ASN A 216 24.42 -44.22 -11.33
C ASN A 216 24.43 -42.75 -10.84
N PRO A 217 24.82 -41.76 -11.66
CA PRO A 217 24.92 -40.36 -11.24
C PRO A 217 23.56 -39.72 -10.93
N ALA A 218 22.48 -40.15 -11.58
CA ALA A 218 21.13 -39.65 -11.33
C ALA A 218 20.51 -40.16 -10.00
N ARG A 219 21.10 -41.21 -9.39
CA ARG A 219 20.64 -41.82 -8.14
C ARG A 219 20.55 -40.80 -7.00
N TRP A 220 19.53 -40.90 -6.16
CA TRP A 220 19.39 -40.04 -4.96
C TRP A 220 20.25 -40.50 -3.77
N ARG A 221 20.41 -41.82 -3.58
CA ARG A 221 21.25 -42.41 -2.51
C ARG A 221 22.76 -42.25 -2.78
N LYS A 222 23.62 -42.63 -1.81
CA LYS A 222 25.09 -42.58 -1.90
C LYS A 222 25.62 -43.13 -3.25
N LEU A 223 26.65 -42.48 -3.79
CA LEU A 223 27.35 -42.90 -5.00
C LEU A 223 28.48 -43.88 -4.64
N TYR A 224 28.74 -44.82 -5.53
CA TYR A 224 29.78 -45.84 -5.42
C TYR A 224 30.68 -45.76 -6.65
N LEU A 225 31.95 -46.16 -6.52
CA LEU A 225 32.86 -46.24 -7.67
C LEU A 225 32.32 -47.29 -8.68
N PRO A 226 32.61 -47.19 -9.98
CA PRO A 226 32.27 -48.22 -10.95
C PRO A 226 32.84 -49.58 -10.50
N ALA A 227 32.10 -50.66 -10.73
CA ALA A 227 32.66 -52.00 -10.57
C ALA A 227 33.68 -52.22 -11.70
N ARG A 228 34.98 -52.26 -11.37
CA ARG A 228 36.04 -52.59 -12.34
C ARG A 228 35.85 -54.06 -12.74
N PRO A 229 35.67 -54.39 -14.03
CA PRO A 229 35.60 -55.79 -14.45
C PRO A 229 36.95 -56.44 -14.15
N GLN A 230 36.95 -57.53 -13.37
CA GLN A 230 38.13 -58.39 -13.25
C GLN A 230 38.06 -59.46 -14.35
N PRO A 231 39.09 -59.61 -15.19
CA PRO A 231 39.13 -60.68 -16.17
C PRO A 231 39.32 -62.03 -15.45
N GLY A 232 38.32 -62.90 -15.51
CA GLY A 232 38.46 -64.33 -15.16
C GLY A 232 37.54 -64.91 -14.07
N GLU A 233 36.89 -64.14 -13.20
CA GLU A 233 36.03 -64.71 -12.15
C GLU A 233 34.62 -65.09 -12.66
N SER A 234 34.44 -66.36 -13.03
CA SER A 234 33.14 -66.97 -13.35
C SER A 234 32.42 -67.56 -12.11
N SER A 235 32.04 -66.73 -11.12
CA SER A 235 31.07 -67.15 -10.10
C SER A 235 30.39 -65.98 -9.36
N VAL A 236 29.24 -66.26 -8.72
CA VAL A 236 28.43 -65.26 -8.02
C VAL A 236 29.06 -64.87 -6.67
N LYS A 237 30.00 -63.93 -6.69
CA LYS A 237 30.38 -63.13 -5.52
C LYS A 237 29.90 -61.70 -5.71
N VAL A 238 29.09 -61.20 -4.77
CA VAL A 238 28.69 -59.79 -4.76
C VAL A 238 29.94 -58.96 -4.44
N THR A 239 30.55 -58.37 -5.48
CA THR A 239 31.72 -57.51 -5.36
C THR A 239 31.38 -56.37 -4.40
N LYS A 240 32.12 -56.23 -3.29
CA LYS A 240 31.89 -55.17 -2.28
C LYS A 240 32.25 -53.81 -2.86
N GLN A 241 31.33 -53.23 -3.63
CA GLN A 241 31.50 -51.99 -4.36
C GLN A 241 31.80 -50.85 -3.37
N ALA A 242 32.92 -50.14 -3.57
CA ALA A 242 33.36 -49.10 -2.65
C ALA A 242 32.50 -47.84 -2.76
N SER A 243 32.05 -47.30 -1.63
CA SER A 243 31.36 -46.01 -1.58
C SER A 243 32.34 -44.87 -1.85
N LEU A 244 31.90 -43.83 -2.56
CA LEU A 244 32.75 -42.68 -2.90
C LEU A 244 33.15 -41.92 -1.62
N LYS A 245 34.42 -42.03 -1.21
CA LYS A 245 34.98 -41.31 -0.07
C LYS A 245 35.32 -39.87 -0.46
N LEU A 246 34.38 -38.96 -0.20
CA LEU A 246 34.59 -37.50 -0.33
C LEU A 246 35.45 -36.96 0.83
N GLN A 247 36.39 -36.07 0.54
CA GLN A 247 37.13 -35.32 1.56
C GLN A 247 36.19 -34.41 2.37
N PRO A 248 36.52 -34.04 3.64
CA PRO A 248 35.69 -33.16 4.45
C PRO A 248 35.39 -31.81 3.77
N LEU A 249 36.41 -31.16 3.19
CA LEU A 249 36.26 -29.90 2.45
C LEU A 249 35.31 -30.04 1.25
N THR A 250 35.34 -31.16 0.53
CA THR A 250 34.40 -31.42 -0.59
C THR A 250 32.97 -31.59 -0.08
N LYS A 251 32.76 -32.25 1.07
CA LYS A 251 31.42 -32.36 1.68
C LYS A 251 30.88 -31.00 2.09
N ILE A 252 31.70 -30.15 2.69
CA ILE A 252 31.31 -28.78 3.09
C ILE A 252 30.95 -27.94 1.85
N LYS A 253 31.78 -27.97 0.79
CA LYS A 253 31.47 -27.27 -0.48
C LYS A 253 30.17 -27.78 -1.12
N LEU A 254 29.89 -29.08 -1.06
CA LEU A 254 28.65 -29.66 -1.58
C LEU A 254 27.42 -29.32 -0.72
N ALA A 255 27.57 -29.24 0.61
CA ALA A 255 26.51 -28.75 1.49
C ALA A 255 26.19 -27.27 1.21
N ALA A 256 27.21 -26.43 1.08
CA ALA A 256 27.05 -25.02 0.72
C ALA A 256 26.32 -24.85 -0.63
N ILE A 257 26.70 -25.60 -1.67
CA ILE A 257 26.02 -25.60 -2.99
C ILE A 257 24.56 -26.08 -2.88
N SER A 258 24.25 -26.98 -1.95
CA SER A 258 22.88 -27.42 -1.68
C SER A 258 22.06 -26.38 -0.88
N LEU A 259 22.68 -25.39 -0.27
CA LEU A 259 22.02 -24.28 0.42
C LEU A 259 21.95 -23.01 -0.43
N THR A 260 22.80 -22.87 -1.46
CA THR A 260 22.83 -21.69 -2.34
C THR A 260 21.47 -21.31 -2.93
N PRO A 261 20.61 -22.23 -3.42
CA PRO A 261 19.28 -21.85 -3.91
C PRO A 261 18.40 -21.24 -2.83
N ILE A 262 18.44 -21.77 -1.60
CA ILE A 262 17.66 -21.26 -0.47
C ILE A 262 18.13 -19.84 -0.15
N PHE A 263 19.43 -19.64 0.07
CA PHE A 263 19.98 -18.31 0.39
C PHE A 263 19.77 -17.30 -0.74
N ALA A 264 19.92 -17.69 -2.01
CA ALA A 264 19.68 -16.80 -3.14
C ALA A 264 18.20 -16.38 -3.24
N LEU A 265 17.26 -17.31 -3.00
CA LEU A 265 15.83 -17.01 -3.06
C LEU A 265 15.35 -16.24 -1.83
N SER A 266 15.77 -16.59 -0.61
CA SER A 266 15.49 -15.79 0.59
C SER A 266 16.13 -14.40 0.54
N LEU A 267 17.30 -14.26 -0.09
CA LEU A 267 17.87 -12.94 -0.37
C LEU A 267 17.05 -12.20 -1.43
N LEU A 268 16.57 -12.85 -2.48
CA LEU A 268 15.70 -12.23 -3.49
C LEU A 268 14.38 -11.74 -2.88
N THR A 269 13.69 -12.55 -2.07
CA THR A 269 12.43 -12.15 -1.43
C THR A 269 12.62 -11.00 -0.43
N SER A 270 13.68 -11.07 0.38
CA SER A 270 14.04 -9.98 1.31
C SER A 270 14.47 -8.71 0.58
N THR A 271 15.26 -8.82 -0.50
CA THR A 271 15.70 -7.67 -1.30
C THR A 271 14.50 -7.01 -1.98
N ALA A 272 13.58 -7.78 -2.55
CA ALA A 272 12.34 -7.25 -3.11
C ALA A 272 11.53 -6.47 -2.06
N HIS A 273 11.29 -7.08 -0.90
CA HIS A 273 10.55 -6.47 0.21
C HIS A 273 11.17 -5.16 0.73
N TYR A 274 12.49 -5.10 0.90
CA TYR A 274 13.17 -3.95 1.51
C TYR A 274 13.67 -2.87 0.53
N PHE A 275 13.99 -3.21 -0.72
CA PHE A 275 14.57 -2.25 -1.68
C PHE A 275 13.59 -1.71 -2.72
N VAL A 276 12.48 -2.39 -3.03
CA VAL A 276 11.46 -1.85 -3.97
C VAL A 276 10.53 -0.88 -3.25
N THR A 277 10.08 -1.23 -2.05
CA THR A 277 9.27 -0.40 -1.14
C THR A 277 9.67 1.09 -1.09
N PRO A 278 10.95 1.46 -0.85
CA PRO A 278 11.36 2.87 -0.81
C PRO A 278 11.45 3.59 -2.16
N LEU A 279 11.32 2.92 -3.33
CA LEU A 279 11.34 3.61 -4.62
C LEU A 279 10.02 4.33 -4.95
N ILE A 280 8.92 3.95 -4.31
CA ILE A 280 7.56 4.48 -4.59
C ILE A 280 7.08 5.43 -3.48
N HIS A 281 7.90 5.66 -2.44
CA HIS A 281 7.52 6.43 -1.26
C HIS A 281 8.64 7.41 -0.86
N SER A 282 8.33 8.70 -0.83
CA SER A 282 9.25 9.75 -0.40
C SER A 282 8.86 10.24 0.99
N THR A 283 9.52 9.73 2.03
CA THR A 283 9.32 10.22 3.41
C THR A 283 10.32 11.33 3.76
N SER A 284 9.90 12.23 4.67
CA SER A 284 10.76 13.31 5.16
C SER A 284 11.56 12.85 6.37
N ALA A 285 12.88 13.10 6.35
CA ALA A 285 13.81 12.65 7.39
C ALA A 285 13.69 13.43 8.72
N ALA A 286 12.89 14.50 8.75
CA ALA A 286 12.58 15.28 9.95
C ALA A 286 11.12 15.72 9.90
N PRO A 287 10.40 15.77 11.04
CA PRO A 287 9.00 16.18 11.06
C PRO A 287 8.85 17.64 10.62
N HIS A 288 7.97 17.87 9.64
CA HIS A 288 7.53 19.19 9.24
C HIS A 288 6.77 19.90 10.38
N LYS A 289 6.78 21.24 10.33
CA LYS A 289 6.21 22.07 11.40
C LYS A 289 4.68 22.02 11.38
N THR A 290 4.08 21.74 12.53
CA THR A 290 2.65 21.93 12.77
C THR A 290 2.28 23.40 12.69
N ALA A 291 1.11 23.70 12.11
CA ALA A 291 0.52 25.04 12.04
C ALA A 291 -0.84 25.08 12.78
N PRO A 292 -1.33 26.25 13.22
CA PRO A 292 -2.72 26.38 13.65
C PRO A 292 -3.67 26.12 12.47
N ILE A 293 -4.86 25.57 12.73
CA ILE A 293 -5.93 25.48 11.73
C ILE A 293 -6.36 26.91 11.37
N ALA A 294 -6.48 27.21 10.07
CA ALA A 294 -6.89 28.54 9.62
C ALA A 294 -8.32 28.87 10.11
N THR A 295 -8.42 29.87 11.00
CA THR A 295 -9.68 30.37 11.59
C THR A 295 -10.33 31.46 10.75
N THR A 296 -9.58 32.09 9.84
CA THR A 296 -10.07 33.14 8.93
C THR A 296 -9.74 32.86 7.47
N ILE A 297 -10.54 33.39 6.55
CA ILE A 297 -10.36 33.22 5.10
C ILE A 297 -9.68 34.47 4.49
N ASN A 298 -8.59 34.26 3.75
CA ASN A 298 -7.91 35.30 3.00
C ASN A 298 -8.56 35.53 1.62
N THR A 299 -8.49 36.76 1.10
CA THR A 299 -9.17 37.17 -0.15
C THR A 299 -8.43 36.78 -1.42
N LYS A 300 -7.32 36.04 -1.30
CA LYS A 300 -6.45 35.64 -2.42
C LYS A 300 -5.97 34.21 -2.24
N THR A 301 -5.84 33.50 -3.35
CA THR A 301 -5.12 32.23 -3.41
C THR A 301 -3.61 32.47 -3.27
N SER A 302 -2.96 31.58 -2.55
CA SER A 302 -1.52 31.59 -2.26
C SER A 302 -0.75 30.70 -3.26
N TRP A 303 -1.38 29.61 -3.70
CA TRP A 303 -0.88 28.71 -4.75
C TRP A 303 -2.03 27.98 -5.46
N VAL A 304 -1.72 27.38 -6.62
CA VAL A 304 -2.63 26.55 -7.41
C VAL A 304 -1.86 25.31 -7.88
N LYS A 305 -2.46 24.11 -7.77
CA LYS A 305 -1.82 22.84 -8.13
C LYS A 305 -2.84 21.89 -8.76
N ASP A 306 -2.49 21.30 -9.90
CA ASP A 306 -3.33 20.30 -10.55
C ASP A 306 -2.89 18.90 -10.13
N MET A 307 -3.86 18.02 -9.83
CA MET A 307 -3.63 16.64 -9.41
C MET A 307 -4.70 15.72 -10.03
N VAL A 308 -4.30 14.54 -10.49
CA VAL A 308 -5.21 13.56 -11.12
C VAL A 308 -5.92 12.74 -10.05
N GLY A 309 -7.21 12.48 -10.25
CA GLY A 309 -7.99 11.49 -9.50
C GLY A 309 -8.08 11.75 -7.99
N VAL A 310 -8.22 13.00 -7.58
CA VAL A 310 -8.34 13.36 -6.14
C VAL A 310 -9.68 12.86 -5.59
N GLU A 311 -9.59 12.08 -4.53
CA GLU A 311 -10.71 11.46 -3.83
C GLU A 311 -11.07 12.25 -2.58
N HIS A 312 -10.06 12.46 -1.72
CA HIS A 312 -10.16 13.19 -0.45
C HIS A 312 -9.05 14.24 -0.28
N VAL A 313 -9.38 15.33 0.41
CA VAL A 313 -8.42 16.27 0.99
C VAL A 313 -8.64 16.26 2.51
N ILE A 314 -7.59 16.01 3.28
CA ILE A 314 -7.65 15.74 4.72
C ILE A 314 -6.67 16.66 5.47
N ALA A 315 -7.05 17.11 6.66
CA ALA A 315 -6.31 18.06 7.48
C ALA A 315 -5.28 17.37 8.42
N GLY A 316 -4.08 17.05 7.91
CA GLY A 316 -2.93 16.58 8.71
C GLY A 316 -2.22 17.70 9.48
N SER A 317 -1.44 17.39 10.53
CA SER A 317 -0.90 18.43 11.43
C SER A 317 0.08 19.40 10.76
N ALA A 318 0.84 18.94 9.76
CA ALA A 318 1.75 19.76 8.96
C ALA A 318 1.10 20.49 7.77
N GLY A 319 -0.17 20.22 7.46
CA GLY A 319 -0.87 20.78 6.30
C GLY A 319 -1.83 19.81 5.61
N PRO A 320 -2.33 20.17 4.42
CA PRO A 320 -3.28 19.35 3.68
C PRO A 320 -2.61 18.09 3.12
N ILE A 321 -3.28 16.95 3.33
CA ILE A 321 -2.96 15.67 2.72
C ILE A 321 -4.00 15.38 1.64
N VAL A 322 -3.55 15.02 0.45
CA VAL A 322 -4.38 14.65 -0.68
C VAL A 322 -4.30 13.13 -0.85
N ILE A 323 -5.45 12.46 -0.90
CA ILE A 323 -5.56 11.07 -1.34
C ILE A 323 -6.10 11.10 -2.77
N ASN A 324 -5.39 10.42 -3.68
CA ASN A 324 -5.71 10.41 -5.10
C ASN A 324 -5.38 9.05 -5.74
N SER A 325 -5.70 8.91 -7.03
CA SER A 325 -5.43 7.70 -7.83
C SER A 325 -3.97 7.27 -7.92
N GLU A 326 -3.01 8.10 -7.48
CA GLU A 326 -1.58 7.77 -7.41
C GLU A 326 -1.13 7.42 -5.98
N GLY A 327 -1.95 7.70 -4.97
CA GLY A 327 -1.73 7.38 -3.56
C GLY A 327 -1.93 8.58 -2.64
N ILE A 328 -1.00 8.78 -1.71
CA ILE A 328 -1.08 9.82 -0.68
C ILE A 328 0.00 10.88 -0.92
N THR A 329 -0.36 12.16 -0.90
CA THR A 329 0.57 13.29 -1.05
C THR A 329 0.29 14.36 -0.01
N ALA A 330 1.24 14.64 0.87
CA ALA A 330 1.16 15.80 1.77
C ALA A 330 1.75 17.05 1.12
N LEU A 331 1.09 18.20 1.33
CA LEU A 331 1.42 19.47 0.71
C LEU A 331 1.79 20.53 1.76
N GLU A 332 2.76 21.37 1.42
CA GLU A 332 3.18 22.51 2.23
C GLU A 332 2.11 23.63 2.18
N PRO A 333 1.58 24.09 3.32
CA PRO A 333 0.59 25.17 3.35
C PRO A 333 1.04 26.44 2.61
N ALA A 334 2.29 26.86 2.75
CA ALA A 334 2.77 28.13 2.20
C ALA A 334 2.80 28.17 0.65
N HIS A 335 3.14 27.06 -0.01
CA HIS A 335 3.52 27.05 -1.43
C HIS A 335 2.95 25.89 -2.26
N GLY A 336 2.25 24.92 -1.66
CA GLY A 336 1.76 23.73 -2.36
C GLY A 336 2.89 22.79 -2.83
N SER A 337 4.11 22.99 -2.32
CA SER A 337 5.22 22.06 -2.52
C SER A 337 4.89 20.71 -1.87
N THR A 338 5.49 19.62 -2.35
CA THR A 338 5.23 18.29 -1.81
C THR A 338 6.15 18.02 -0.61
N LEU A 339 5.57 17.70 0.55
CA LEU A 339 6.31 17.38 1.77
C LEU A 339 6.78 15.91 1.77
N TRP A 340 5.85 15.00 1.51
CA TRP A 340 6.09 13.56 1.42
C TRP A 340 5.03 12.89 0.53
N THR A 341 5.34 11.70 0.02
CA THR A 341 4.42 10.89 -0.78
C THR A 341 4.45 9.41 -0.42
N TYR A 342 3.30 8.75 -0.55
CA TYR A 342 3.14 7.32 -0.49
C TYR A 342 2.41 6.85 -1.75
N GLY A 343 3.17 6.59 -2.82
CA GLY A 343 2.62 6.15 -4.09
C GLY A 343 2.06 4.72 -4.01
N ALA A 344 0.74 4.60 -4.14
CA ALA A 344 -0.01 3.35 -4.11
C ALA A 344 -1.41 3.60 -4.71
N THR A 345 -1.88 2.77 -5.63
CA THR A 345 -3.20 2.87 -6.27
C THR A 345 -4.29 2.29 -5.35
N LEU A 346 -4.45 2.92 -4.17
CA LEU A 346 -5.38 2.49 -3.12
C LEU A 346 -6.84 2.67 -3.54
N ASN A 347 -7.69 1.72 -3.14
CA ASN A 347 -9.14 1.82 -3.20
C ASN A 347 -9.66 2.17 -1.79
N THR A 348 -9.71 3.46 -1.45
CA THR A 348 -10.00 3.94 -0.10
C THR A 348 -11.46 3.65 0.28
N LEU A 349 -11.68 3.10 1.48
CA LEU A 349 -13.02 2.96 2.06
C LEU A 349 -13.24 4.05 3.12
N TYR A 350 -12.24 4.29 3.95
CA TYR A 350 -12.26 5.29 5.03
C TYR A 350 -10.87 5.91 5.18
N ALA A 351 -10.79 7.23 5.38
CA ALA A 351 -9.54 7.91 5.71
C ALA A 351 -9.79 9.13 6.62
N PHE A 352 -9.06 9.23 7.72
CA PHE A 352 -9.18 10.31 8.70
C PHE A 352 -7.92 10.43 9.56
N THR A 353 -7.75 11.59 10.20
CA THR A 353 -6.60 11.86 11.09
C THR A 353 -6.97 11.73 12.56
N SER A 354 -5.97 11.49 13.41
CA SER A 354 -6.09 11.55 14.87
C SER A 354 -6.62 12.92 15.35
N PRO A 355 -7.15 13.02 16.59
CA PRO A 355 -7.62 14.30 17.17
C PRO A 355 -6.59 15.44 17.11
N ASN A 356 -5.30 15.15 17.33
CA ASN A 356 -4.17 16.08 17.16
C ASN A 356 -3.62 16.20 15.72
N ARG A 357 -4.05 15.34 14.80
CA ARG A 357 -3.65 15.24 13.39
C ARG A 357 -2.23 14.77 13.11
N ASP A 358 -1.46 14.37 14.11
CA ASP A 358 -0.11 13.83 13.91
C ASP A 358 -0.11 12.46 13.22
N TYR A 359 -1.24 11.75 13.22
CA TYR A 359 -1.41 10.48 12.50
C TYR A 359 -2.59 10.53 11.51
N LEU A 360 -2.41 9.93 10.32
CA LEU A 360 -3.45 9.63 9.34
C LEU A 360 -3.66 8.12 9.36
N ALA A 361 -4.89 7.66 9.60
CA ALA A 361 -5.31 6.29 9.32
C ALA A 361 -6.13 6.25 8.04
N LEU A 362 -5.99 5.16 7.29
CA LEU A 362 -6.92 4.80 6.25
C LEU A 362 -7.13 3.29 6.25
N ARG A 363 -8.31 2.88 5.77
CA ARG A 363 -8.62 1.50 5.41
C ARG A 363 -8.98 1.46 3.95
N ALA A 364 -8.34 0.57 3.20
CA ALA A 364 -8.53 0.40 1.78
C ALA A 364 -8.88 -1.05 1.44
N ARG A 365 -9.63 -1.22 0.35
CA ARG A 365 -10.05 -2.51 -0.19
C ARG A 365 -8.93 -3.13 -1.02
N ILE A 366 -8.65 -4.41 -0.81
CA ILE A 366 -7.78 -5.21 -1.68
C ILE A 366 -8.62 -5.66 -2.89
N PRO A 367 -8.20 -5.38 -4.14
CA PRO A 367 -8.98 -5.73 -5.32
C PRO A 367 -9.20 -7.24 -5.53
N ASP A 368 -10.44 -7.59 -5.87
CA ASP A 368 -10.94 -8.94 -6.14
C ASP A 368 -10.13 -9.68 -7.22
N ASP A 369 -9.60 -8.93 -8.21
CA ASP A 369 -8.82 -9.48 -9.34
C ASP A 369 -7.44 -10.02 -8.94
N LEU A 370 -7.04 -9.85 -7.67
CA LEU A 370 -5.82 -10.43 -7.09
C LEU A 370 -6.05 -11.84 -6.51
N GLY A 371 -7.30 -12.31 -6.41
CA GLY A 371 -7.64 -13.67 -5.98
C GLY A 371 -7.31 -13.99 -4.52
N ILE A 372 -7.17 -12.97 -3.67
CA ILE A 372 -6.92 -13.09 -2.23
C ILE A 372 -8.27 -13.15 -1.53
N ASN A 373 -8.53 -14.21 -0.76
CA ASN A 373 -9.76 -14.39 0.01
C ASN A 373 -9.45 -14.40 1.51
N SER A 374 -10.43 -14.08 2.35
CA SER A 374 -10.34 -14.27 3.80
C SER A 374 -10.68 -15.72 4.16
N ASP A 375 -9.91 -16.34 5.07
CA ASP A 375 -10.21 -17.67 5.64
C ASP A 375 -11.54 -17.66 6.44
N GLU A 376 -11.91 -16.47 6.91
CA GLU A 376 -13.00 -16.24 7.84
C GLU A 376 -14.33 -16.16 7.07
N TYR A 377 -15.12 -17.24 7.11
CA TYR A 377 -16.46 -17.35 6.48
C TYR A 377 -17.49 -16.32 7.00
N LEU A 378 -17.08 -15.48 7.95
CA LEU A 378 -17.80 -14.37 8.59
C LEU A 378 -16.91 -13.10 8.67
N SER A 379 -15.92 -12.97 7.78
CA SER A 379 -15.14 -11.74 7.59
C SER A 379 -16.11 -10.59 7.33
N ALA A 380 -16.09 -9.55 8.17
CA ALA A 380 -17.03 -8.42 8.05
C ALA A 380 -16.84 -7.61 6.76
N SER A 381 -15.74 -7.84 6.03
CA SER A 381 -15.54 -7.39 4.66
C SER A 381 -15.11 -8.55 3.76
N ASP A 382 -15.83 -8.71 2.66
CA ASP A 382 -15.49 -9.48 1.46
C ASP A 382 -15.69 -8.51 0.28
N PRO A 383 -14.67 -8.19 -0.55
CA PRO A 383 -13.28 -8.67 -0.50
C PRO A 383 -12.46 -8.16 0.71
N PRO A 384 -11.28 -8.77 1.00
CA PRO A 384 -10.44 -8.39 2.14
C PRO A 384 -9.87 -6.97 2.07
N GLU A 385 -9.38 -6.49 3.21
CA GLU A 385 -9.01 -5.10 3.44
C GLU A 385 -7.59 -4.96 4.02
N THR A 386 -7.08 -3.73 3.96
CA THR A 386 -5.79 -3.29 4.49
C THR A 386 -6.00 -2.04 5.35
N THR A 387 -5.36 -1.98 6.51
CA THR A 387 -5.28 -0.78 7.36
C THR A 387 -3.86 -0.23 7.33
N LEU A 388 -3.72 1.05 6.98
CA LEU A 388 -2.46 1.79 6.93
C LEU A 388 -2.54 3.01 7.85
N VAL A 389 -1.48 3.29 8.62
CA VAL A 389 -1.34 4.49 9.45
C VAL A 389 0.02 5.15 9.24
N PHE A 390 0.04 6.48 9.14
CA PHE A 390 1.22 7.30 8.83
C PHE A 390 1.38 8.47 9.80
N ASP A 391 2.61 8.83 10.21
CA ASP A 391 2.89 10.14 10.81
C ASP A 391 2.75 11.22 9.73
N THR A 392 1.88 12.22 9.95
CA THR A 392 1.50 13.21 8.94
C THR A 392 2.57 14.28 8.67
N ARG A 393 3.60 14.37 9.52
CA ARG A 393 4.69 15.34 9.42
C ARG A 393 5.90 14.76 8.69
N THR A 394 5.94 13.46 8.47
CA THR A 394 7.06 12.73 7.84
C THR A 394 6.64 11.80 6.71
N GLY A 395 5.38 11.36 6.67
CA GLY A 395 4.92 10.28 5.82
C GLY A 395 5.40 8.90 6.26
N ALA A 396 6.04 8.79 7.43
CA ALA A 396 6.57 7.53 7.91
C ALA A 396 5.42 6.55 8.22
N PRO A 397 5.40 5.34 7.63
CA PRO A 397 4.39 4.33 7.94
C PRO A 397 4.62 3.75 9.33
N VAL A 398 3.57 3.81 10.15
CA VAL A 398 3.56 3.41 11.57
C VAL A 398 2.94 2.02 11.73
N ILE A 399 1.78 1.80 11.11
CA ILE A 399 1.03 0.52 11.13
C ILE A 399 0.65 0.19 9.69
N ARG A 400 0.84 -1.08 9.28
CA ARG A 400 0.40 -1.61 7.98
C ARG A 400 0.12 -3.11 8.11
N HIS A 401 -1.14 -3.53 8.08
CA HIS A 401 -1.53 -4.94 8.09
C HIS A 401 -2.88 -5.18 7.41
N MET A 402 -3.22 -6.46 7.20
CA MET A 402 -4.57 -6.87 6.82
C MET A 402 -5.56 -6.40 7.90
N SER A 403 -6.67 -5.82 7.47
CA SER A 403 -7.83 -5.48 8.31
C SER A 403 -8.67 -6.74 8.55
N HIS A 404 -9.36 -6.80 9.69
CA HIS A 404 -10.40 -7.81 9.97
C HIS A 404 -11.82 -7.25 9.81
N GLY A 405 -11.97 -6.01 9.32
CA GLY A 405 -13.23 -5.27 9.26
C GLY A 405 -13.61 -4.63 10.59
N GLY A 406 -14.92 -4.47 10.85
CA GLY A 406 -15.43 -3.85 12.07
C GLY A 406 -15.07 -2.36 12.23
N THR A 407 -15.08 -1.85 13.47
CA THR A 407 -14.72 -0.45 13.79
C THR A 407 -13.28 -0.10 13.36
N LEU A 408 -13.03 1.19 13.12
CA LEU A 408 -11.70 1.75 12.89
C LEU A 408 -11.61 3.12 13.58
N GLN A 409 -10.75 3.28 14.58
CA GLN A 409 -10.67 4.53 15.37
C GLN A 409 -9.23 4.97 15.62
N LEU A 410 -9.02 6.29 15.71
CA LEU A 410 -7.76 6.89 16.17
C LEU A 410 -7.96 7.72 17.45
N THR A 411 -7.02 7.56 18.38
CA THR A 411 -6.67 8.55 19.40
C THR A 411 -5.35 9.25 19.01
N ASP A 412 -4.75 10.04 19.91
CA ASP A 412 -3.40 10.58 19.70
C ASP A 412 -2.29 9.52 19.93
N SER A 413 -2.62 8.40 20.57
CA SER A 413 -1.68 7.37 21.04
C SER A 413 -1.93 5.95 20.48
N ALA A 414 -3.15 5.65 20.04
CA ALA A 414 -3.55 4.31 19.62
C ALA A 414 -4.47 4.30 18.39
N LEU A 415 -4.36 3.22 17.61
CA LEU A 415 -5.33 2.77 16.61
C LEU A 415 -6.18 1.67 17.24
N LEU A 416 -7.49 1.67 16.98
CA LEU A 416 -8.37 0.50 17.15
C LEU A 416 -8.77 0.01 15.74
N ASP A 417 -8.55 -1.28 15.46
CA ASP A 417 -8.92 -1.95 14.21
C ASP A 417 -9.65 -3.25 14.57
N GLY A 418 -10.97 -3.28 14.32
CA GLY A 418 -11.86 -4.32 14.85
C GLY A 418 -11.83 -4.36 16.38
N ASP A 419 -11.55 -5.52 16.97
CA ASP A 419 -11.42 -5.69 18.42
C ASP A 419 -10.04 -5.28 19.00
N THR A 420 -9.06 -4.96 18.14
CA THR A 420 -7.64 -4.94 18.50
C THR A 420 -7.08 -3.52 18.50
N ALA A 421 -6.47 -3.11 19.62
CA ALA A 421 -5.74 -1.86 19.71
C ALA A 421 -4.24 -2.01 19.44
N TYR A 422 -3.66 -1.00 18.78
CA TYR A 422 -2.25 -0.91 18.41
C TYR A 422 -1.66 0.45 18.81
N SER A 423 -0.41 0.45 19.24
CA SER A 423 0.34 1.65 19.64
C SER A 423 0.83 2.44 18.43
N LEU A 424 0.53 3.74 18.37
CA LEU A 424 1.04 4.66 17.33
C LEU A 424 2.51 5.06 17.51
N LYS A 425 3.15 4.58 18.59
CA LYS A 425 4.56 4.85 18.90
C LYS A 425 5.51 3.85 18.24
N ASP A 426 5.07 2.60 18.09
CA ASP A 426 5.91 1.46 17.66
C ASP A 426 5.16 0.41 16.81
N GLY A 427 3.86 0.62 16.53
CA GLY A 427 3.02 -0.29 15.74
C GLY A 427 2.62 -1.58 16.47
N MET A 428 2.96 -1.73 17.75
CA MET A 428 2.75 -2.98 18.49
C MET A 428 1.31 -3.10 19.01
N LYS A 429 0.75 -4.32 18.96
CA LYS A 429 -0.56 -4.65 19.56
C LYS A 429 -0.52 -4.39 21.08
N LEU A 430 -1.44 -3.56 21.56
CA LEU A 430 -1.62 -3.20 22.97
C LEU A 430 -2.51 -4.23 23.69
N TRP A 431 -3.70 -4.47 23.14
CA TRP A 431 -4.72 -5.38 23.67
C TRP A 431 -5.67 -5.80 22.54
N SER A 432 -6.60 -6.71 22.86
CA SER A 432 -7.67 -7.16 21.96
C SER A 432 -8.75 -7.83 22.81
N ASP A 433 -9.98 -7.37 22.65
CA ASP A 433 -11.09 -7.67 23.56
C ASP A 433 -12.43 -7.59 22.82
N SER A 434 -12.82 -8.70 22.19
CA SER A 434 -14.09 -8.85 21.47
C SER A 434 -15.33 -8.65 22.34
N ASP A 435 -15.20 -8.83 23.66
CA ASP A 435 -16.31 -8.79 24.61
C ASP A 435 -16.51 -7.35 25.16
N SER A 436 -15.51 -6.48 24.98
CA SER A 436 -15.58 -5.06 25.30
C SER A 436 -15.90 -4.14 24.12
N ILE A 437 -15.62 -4.54 22.88
CA ILE A 437 -15.80 -3.72 21.67
C ILE A 437 -17.06 -4.12 20.90
N ASP A 438 -18.08 -3.26 20.95
CA ASP A 438 -19.42 -3.47 20.39
C ASP A 438 -19.92 -2.19 19.69
N THR A 439 -19.24 -1.80 18.60
CA THR A 439 -19.53 -0.51 17.95
C THR A 439 -19.27 -0.46 16.45
N THR A 440 -20.10 0.33 15.75
CA THR A 440 -19.96 0.67 14.32
C THR A 440 -19.21 1.99 14.09
N PHE A 441 -18.82 2.73 15.14
CA PHE A 441 -18.16 4.03 14.97
C PHE A 441 -16.87 3.91 14.17
N MET A 442 -16.63 4.87 13.26
CA MET A 442 -15.37 4.98 12.53
C MET A 442 -14.93 6.44 12.48
N GLY A 443 -13.68 6.74 12.84
CA GLY A 443 -13.15 8.10 12.82
C GLY A 443 -12.19 8.45 13.96
N ALA A 444 -11.97 9.75 14.15
CA ALA A 444 -11.26 10.27 15.32
C ALA A 444 -12.16 10.18 16.55
N ALA A 445 -11.69 9.51 17.60
CA ALA A 445 -12.38 9.43 18.88
C ALA A 445 -11.88 10.55 19.82
N GLY A 446 -11.53 10.21 21.06
CA GLY A 446 -10.89 11.12 22.02
C GLY A 446 -9.37 11.13 21.88
N HIS A 447 -8.71 12.12 22.47
CA HIS A 447 -7.24 12.19 22.48
C HIS A 447 -6.58 10.98 23.14
N SER A 448 -7.24 10.32 24.10
CA SER A 448 -6.78 9.07 24.75
C SER A 448 -7.95 8.13 25.09
N THR A 449 -9.03 8.16 24.30
CA THR A 449 -10.30 7.50 24.59
C THR A 449 -10.91 6.93 23.31
N PHE A 450 -11.27 5.64 23.31
CA PHE A 450 -12.07 5.03 22.24
C PHE A 450 -13.56 5.03 22.58
N ILE A 451 -14.40 4.97 21.55
CA ILE A 451 -15.77 4.48 21.70
C ILE A 451 -15.70 2.95 21.71
N VAL A 452 -16.29 2.34 22.73
CA VAL A 452 -16.30 0.87 22.91
C VAL A 452 -17.70 0.26 22.82
N SER A 453 -18.76 1.08 22.91
CA SER A 453 -20.12 0.62 22.58
C SER A 453 -20.94 1.73 21.93
N THR A 454 -21.78 1.41 20.95
CA THR A 454 -22.81 2.31 20.40
C THR A 454 -24.18 1.70 20.63
N PHE A 455 -25.04 2.39 21.37
CA PHE A 455 -26.34 1.86 21.76
C PHE A 455 -27.42 2.25 20.75
N GLU A 456 -28.36 1.35 20.50
CA GLU A 456 -29.60 1.65 19.80
C GLU A 456 -30.26 2.94 20.32
N GLN A 457 -30.86 3.69 19.39
CA GLN A 457 -31.81 4.74 19.72
C GLN A 457 -33.21 4.12 19.64
N ASP A 458 -34.02 4.23 20.70
CA ASP A 458 -35.44 3.86 20.66
C ASP A 458 -36.13 4.71 19.58
N ASN A 459 -36.30 4.13 18.39
CA ASN A 459 -37.18 4.68 17.37
C ASN A 459 -38.61 4.29 17.77
N GLU A 460 -39.39 5.23 18.31
CA GLU A 460 -40.84 5.12 18.20
C GLU A 460 -41.21 4.95 16.71
N ASP A 461 -42.21 4.11 16.40
CA ASP A 461 -42.71 3.89 15.04
C ASP A 461 -43.31 5.19 14.46
N THR A 462 -42.44 6.07 13.97
CA THR A 462 -42.85 7.31 13.29
C THR A 462 -42.37 7.29 11.85
N ASP A 463 -43.32 7.08 10.93
CA ASP A 463 -43.15 7.20 9.47
C ASP A 463 -42.88 8.65 9.00
N GLU A 464 -42.29 9.48 9.88
CA GLU A 464 -42.12 10.93 9.74
C GLU A 464 -40.64 11.28 9.89
N GLU A 465 -40.02 11.80 8.82
CA GLU A 465 -38.61 12.22 8.80
C GLU A 465 -38.36 13.47 9.65
N LYS A 466 -38.19 13.29 10.96
CA LYS A 466 -38.03 14.37 11.95
C LYS A 466 -36.58 14.81 12.12
N TRP A 467 -36.40 16.11 12.37
CA TRP A 467 -35.12 16.75 12.76
C TRP A 467 -34.61 16.38 14.18
N THR A 468 -35.12 15.30 14.79
CA THR A 468 -34.86 14.95 16.18
C THR A 468 -34.24 13.56 16.28
N GLY A 469 -32.96 13.49 16.61
CA GLY A 469 -32.26 12.23 16.87
C GLY A 469 -31.13 12.41 17.88
N THR A 470 -30.85 11.37 18.65
CA THR A 470 -29.78 11.35 19.65
C THR A 470 -29.04 10.03 19.63
N SER A 471 -27.72 10.10 19.84
CA SER A 471 -26.87 8.94 20.06
C SER A 471 -26.64 8.73 21.56
N SER A 472 -26.39 7.48 21.94
CA SER A 472 -25.81 7.13 23.23
C SER A 472 -24.64 6.16 23.01
N ILE A 473 -23.52 6.41 23.68
CA ILE A 473 -22.29 5.64 23.52
C ILE A 473 -21.71 5.19 24.86
N ALA A 474 -20.83 4.20 24.85
CA ALA A 474 -19.89 3.93 25.92
C ALA A 474 -18.46 4.22 25.46
N VAL A 475 -17.69 4.90 26.30
CA VAL A 475 -16.30 5.27 26.03
C VAL A 475 -15.35 4.66 27.06
N ALA A 476 -14.13 4.30 26.65
CA ALA A 476 -13.11 3.76 27.55
C ALA A 476 -11.72 4.31 27.20
N PRO A 477 -10.78 4.37 28.18
CA PRO A 477 -9.39 4.75 27.91
C PRO A 477 -8.73 3.86 26.85
N ASP A 478 -7.95 4.44 25.94
CA ASP A 478 -7.28 3.69 24.87
C ASP A 478 -6.25 2.64 25.36
N THR A 479 -5.82 2.76 26.61
CA THR A 479 -4.95 1.82 27.31
C THR A 479 -5.69 0.67 28.00
N ASN A 480 -7.03 0.72 28.17
CA ASN A 480 -7.81 -0.32 28.84
C ASN A 480 -9.33 -0.24 28.48
N PRO A 481 -9.85 -1.16 27.63
CA PRO A 481 -11.25 -1.10 27.18
C PRO A 481 -12.25 -1.51 28.26
N SER A 482 -11.82 -2.25 29.30
CA SER A 482 -12.73 -2.84 30.29
C SER A 482 -13.39 -1.81 31.23
N THR A 483 -12.93 -0.55 31.23
CA THR A 483 -13.50 0.54 32.04
C THR A 483 -14.37 1.46 31.17
N ARG A 484 -15.60 1.02 30.87
CA ARG A 484 -16.53 1.75 30.00
C ARG A 484 -17.43 2.72 30.79
N THR A 485 -17.49 3.98 30.35
CA THR A 485 -18.41 5.02 30.86
C THR A 485 -19.45 5.35 29.80
N ARG A 486 -20.75 5.29 30.16
CA ARG A 486 -21.86 5.62 29.24
C ARG A 486 -22.09 7.13 29.17
N ILE A 487 -22.41 7.63 27.98
CA ILE A 487 -22.77 9.01 27.68
C ILE A 487 -24.03 9.00 26.79
N ASP A 488 -25.10 9.61 27.29
CA ASP A 488 -26.41 9.67 26.63
C ASP A 488 -26.69 11.04 25.99
N ASN A 489 -27.76 11.13 25.20
CA ASN A 489 -28.31 12.36 24.61
C ASN A 489 -27.28 13.18 23.78
N LEU A 490 -26.36 12.49 23.08
CA LEU A 490 -25.44 13.13 22.16
C LEU A 490 -26.16 13.55 20.87
N LEU A 491 -25.81 14.72 20.32
CA LEU A 491 -26.33 15.18 19.05
C LEU A 491 -25.67 14.40 17.90
N ILE A 492 -26.52 13.90 17.00
CA ILE A 492 -26.10 13.33 15.71
C ILE A 492 -26.23 14.39 14.60
N ASP A 493 -25.88 14.00 13.37
CA ASP A 493 -26.35 14.70 12.19
C ASP A 493 -27.77 14.21 11.83
N PRO A 494 -28.81 15.09 11.87
CA PRO A 494 -30.16 14.74 11.44
C PRO A 494 -30.28 14.52 9.92
N MET A 495 -29.37 15.04 9.10
CA MET A 495 -29.36 14.88 7.63
C MET A 495 -28.77 13.53 7.16
N VAL A 496 -28.91 12.46 7.95
CA VAL A 496 -28.63 11.09 7.49
C VAL A 496 -29.76 10.64 6.56
N VAL A 497 -29.51 10.78 5.26
CA VAL A 497 -30.38 10.34 4.16
C VAL A 497 -30.73 8.84 4.30
N ASP A 498 -31.99 8.48 3.99
CA ASP A 498 -32.70 7.21 4.30
C ASP A 498 -32.09 5.89 3.76
N ASN A 499 -30.83 5.89 3.30
CA ASN A 499 -30.14 4.74 2.73
C ASN A 499 -29.20 3.98 3.71
N LEU A 500 -28.89 4.54 4.89
CA LEU A 500 -27.97 3.92 5.87
C LEU A 500 -28.57 3.66 7.26
N ARG A 501 -29.80 4.09 7.55
CA ARG A 501 -30.60 3.47 8.62
C ARG A 501 -31.08 2.10 8.11
N SER A 502 -30.29 1.06 8.34
CA SER A 502 -30.58 -0.29 7.84
C SER A 502 -31.95 -0.78 8.35
N ARG A 503 -32.92 -0.91 7.44
CA ARG A 503 -34.17 -1.64 7.71
C ARG A 503 -34.00 -3.16 7.56
N SER A 504 -32.76 -3.65 7.41
CA SER A 504 -32.42 -5.06 7.23
C SER A 504 -32.04 -5.70 8.57
N HIS A 505 -32.66 -6.86 8.87
CA HIS A 505 -32.72 -7.60 10.14
C HIS A 505 -31.38 -8.17 10.71
N SER A 506 -30.26 -7.48 10.56
CA SER A 506 -28.99 -7.83 11.22
C SER A 506 -28.00 -6.67 11.18
N ASP A 507 -28.11 -5.75 12.14
CA ASP A 507 -27.03 -4.94 12.73
C ASP A 507 -27.67 -3.91 13.67
N ASP A 508 -28.09 -4.37 14.87
CA ASP A 508 -28.84 -3.58 15.86
C ASP A 508 -27.93 -2.58 16.61
N MET A 509 -27.51 -1.53 15.89
CA MET A 509 -26.57 -0.50 16.35
C MET A 509 -27.11 0.90 16.07
N GLY A 510 -27.16 1.76 17.10
CA GLY A 510 -27.72 3.11 16.98
C GLY A 510 -26.85 4.10 16.21
N ALA A 511 -27.43 5.26 15.91
CA ALA A 511 -26.77 6.31 15.14
C ALA A 511 -25.49 6.83 15.82
N ASN A 512 -24.45 7.08 15.03
CA ASN A 512 -23.16 7.57 15.53
C ASN A 512 -23.18 9.10 15.81
N PRO A 513 -22.54 9.57 16.89
CA PRO A 513 -22.41 11.00 17.18
C PRO A 513 -21.28 11.63 16.34
N VAL A 514 -21.42 12.91 16.00
CA VAL A 514 -20.35 13.64 15.31
C VAL A 514 -19.28 14.07 16.33
N ILE A 515 -18.03 13.63 16.13
CA ILE A 515 -16.89 13.91 17.01
C ILE A 515 -15.83 14.72 16.27
N ILE A 516 -15.39 15.84 16.86
CA ILE A 516 -14.32 16.68 16.31
C ILE A 516 -13.26 16.93 17.39
N SER A 517 -12.04 16.41 17.18
CA SER A 517 -10.91 16.48 18.13
C SER A 517 -11.32 16.12 19.57
N GLY A 518 -12.01 14.98 19.75
CA GLY A 518 -12.48 14.50 21.05
C GLY A 518 -13.64 15.28 21.69
N TRP A 519 -14.24 16.26 20.99
CA TRP A 519 -15.43 16.97 21.45
C TRP A 519 -16.70 16.49 20.73
N VAL A 520 -17.78 16.37 21.50
CA VAL A 520 -19.14 16.06 21.05
C VAL A 520 -20.13 17.05 21.66
N ALA A 521 -21.31 17.20 21.06
CA ALA A 521 -22.40 17.97 21.65
C ALA A 521 -23.40 17.03 22.34
N GLN A 522 -23.92 17.47 23.49
CA GLN A 522 -24.93 16.80 24.30
C GLN A 522 -26.12 17.76 24.51
N PHE A 523 -27.35 17.26 24.44
CA PHE A 523 -28.53 18.05 24.83
C PHE A 523 -28.55 18.23 26.35
N THR A 524 -28.87 19.44 26.81
CA THR A 524 -28.97 19.77 28.24
C THR A 524 -30.22 19.18 28.92
N ASN A 525 -31.18 18.70 28.12
CA ASN A 525 -32.57 18.46 28.51
C ASN A 525 -33.27 19.72 29.08
N GLN A 526 -32.83 20.91 28.66
CA GLN A 526 -33.38 22.21 29.01
C GLN A 526 -33.66 23.03 27.75
N SER A 527 -34.68 23.89 27.82
CA SER A 527 -35.02 24.83 26.75
C SER A 527 -34.51 26.24 27.04
N ASP A 528 -34.35 27.05 25.98
CA ASP A 528 -34.16 28.50 26.08
C ASP A 528 -35.46 29.25 26.43
N GLU A 529 -35.40 30.58 26.46
CA GLU A 529 -36.56 31.45 26.75
C GLU A 529 -37.68 31.41 25.70
N ASN A 530 -37.42 30.84 24.51
CA ASN A 530 -38.41 30.62 23.46
C ASN A 530 -38.96 29.18 23.44
N GLY A 531 -38.41 28.28 24.27
CA GLY A 531 -38.79 26.88 24.36
C GLY A 531 -37.91 25.94 23.51
N ASN A 532 -36.91 26.44 22.79
CA ASN A 532 -36.08 25.62 21.91
C ASN A 532 -35.11 24.75 22.72
N PRO A 533 -34.88 23.47 22.36
CA PRO A 533 -33.96 22.58 23.07
C PRO A 533 -32.52 23.06 22.93
N THR A 534 -31.79 23.11 24.05
CA THR A 534 -30.42 23.61 24.11
C THR A 534 -29.37 22.50 24.21
N ALA A 535 -28.18 22.77 23.67
CA ALA A 535 -27.06 21.86 23.66
C ALA A 535 -25.81 22.48 24.30
N HIS A 536 -24.86 21.63 24.68
CA HIS A 536 -23.53 22.03 25.15
C HIS A 536 -22.46 21.06 24.64
N ALA A 537 -21.24 21.55 24.40
CA ALA A 537 -20.10 20.72 24.06
C ALA A 537 -19.50 20.09 25.32
N ILE A 538 -18.99 18.85 25.18
CA ILE A 538 -18.23 18.09 26.18
C ILE A 538 -17.06 17.36 25.51
N ASN A 539 -15.99 17.10 26.25
CA ASN A 539 -14.86 16.30 25.79
C ASN A 539 -14.94 14.87 26.33
N ILE A 540 -14.85 13.86 25.45
CA ILE A 540 -15.03 12.46 25.86
C ILE A 540 -13.84 11.93 26.68
N ASP A 541 -12.67 12.56 26.59
CA ASP A 541 -11.52 12.26 27.46
C ASP A 541 -11.68 12.78 28.89
N GLN A 542 -12.63 13.69 29.15
CA GLN A 542 -13.07 14.01 30.51
C GLN A 542 -14.12 13.00 30.98
N ALA A 543 -15.08 12.66 30.13
CA ALA A 543 -16.12 11.68 30.44
C ALA A 543 -15.55 10.29 30.79
N SER A 544 -14.56 9.79 30.05
CA SER A 544 -13.94 8.46 30.27
C SER A 544 -13.23 8.29 31.61
N LYS A 545 -13.04 9.38 32.37
CA LYS A 545 -12.47 9.36 33.73
C LYS A 545 -13.52 9.07 34.82
N GLY A 546 -14.81 8.94 34.47
CA GLY A 546 -15.90 8.56 35.37
C GLY A 546 -16.40 9.65 36.33
N ASP A 547 -15.64 10.72 36.55
CA ASP A 547 -16.05 11.88 37.35
C ASP A 547 -16.76 12.94 36.48
N SER A 548 -18.06 12.73 36.27
CA SER A 548 -18.92 13.65 35.52
C SER A 548 -19.16 15.01 36.20
N SER A 549 -18.71 15.20 37.45
CA SER A 549 -18.85 16.46 38.19
C SER A 549 -17.77 17.50 37.83
N ASN A 550 -16.62 17.04 37.34
CA ASN A 550 -15.47 17.86 36.94
C ASN A 550 -15.29 17.97 35.40
N MET A 551 -16.33 17.64 34.62
CA MET A 551 -16.32 17.74 33.16
C MET A 551 -16.74 19.15 32.69
N ASP A 552 -15.98 19.73 31.76
CA ASP A 552 -16.32 21.01 31.14
C ASP A 552 -17.60 20.89 30.31
N ARG A 553 -18.57 21.79 30.53
CA ARG A 553 -19.82 21.88 29.77
C ARG A 553 -19.93 23.27 29.16
N ILE A 554 -19.74 23.37 27.84
CA ILE A 554 -19.61 24.65 27.14
C ILE A 554 -20.90 24.92 26.33
N PRO A 555 -21.71 25.93 26.67
CA PRO A 555 -23.00 26.16 25.99
C PRO A 555 -22.86 26.37 24.48
N LEU A 556 -23.75 25.72 23.70
CA LEU A 556 -23.86 25.89 22.25
C LEU A 556 -25.14 26.64 21.84
N GLY A 557 -26.05 26.91 22.78
CA GLY A 557 -27.36 27.51 22.50
C GLY A 557 -28.39 26.49 22.02
N ALA A 558 -29.43 26.97 21.32
CA ALA A 558 -30.46 26.12 20.73
C ALA A 558 -29.95 25.40 19.47
N ALA A 559 -30.31 24.13 19.30
CA ALA A 559 -29.87 23.32 18.15
C ALA A 559 -30.87 22.22 17.78
N SER A 560 -30.93 21.86 16.49
CA SER A 560 -31.59 20.60 16.04
C SER A 560 -30.61 19.42 15.94
N GLY A 561 -29.30 19.65 15.84
CA GLY A 561 -28.29 18.61 15.66
C GLY A 561 -26.92 19.18 15.29
N ILE A 562 -25.99 18.33 14.85
CA ILE A 562 -24.67 18.75 14.32
C ILE A 562 -24.64 18.67 12.81
N ASN A 563 -24.14 19.72 12.16
CA ASN A 563 -23.85 19.73 10.74
C ASN A 563 -22.49 19.04 10.50
N GLU A 564 -22.51 17.76 10.15
CA GLU A 564 -21.31 16.94 9.97
C GLU A 564 -20.42 17.49 8.84
N VAL A 565 -21.02 17.94 7.74
CA VAL A 565 -20.29 18.45 6.56
C VAL A 565 -19.54 19.72 6.93
N ALA A 566 -20.22 20.69 7.56
CA ALA A 566 -19.59 21.93 8.01
C ALA A 566 -18.52 21.67 9.07
N SER A 567 -18.80 20.75 9.99
CA SER A 567 -17.88 20.38 11.07
C SER A 567 -16.59 19.75 10.53
N THR A 568 -16.72 18.79 9.60
CA THR A 568 -15.60 18.09 8.97
C THR A 568 -14.82 18.99 8.02
N ALA A 569 -15.50 19.80 7.21
CA ALA A 569 -14.84 20.73 6.30
C ALA A 569 -14.03 21.80 7.06
N SER A 570 -14.58 22.37 8.14
CA SER A 570 -13.95 23.47 8.89
C SER A 570 -13.07 23.03 10.07
N GLN A 571 -13.16 21.76 10.48
CA GLN A 571 -12.47 21.19 11.64
C GLN A 571 -12.88 21.83 12.98
N THR A 572 -14.16 22.19 13.09
CA THR A 572 -14.84 22.71 14.29
C THR A 572 -16.13 21.92 14.53
N LEU A 573 -16.79 22.05 15.69
CA LEU A 573 -18.09 21.41 15.94
C LEU A 573 -19.22 22.41 15.68
N SER A 574 -20.01 22.19 14.62
CA SER A 574 -20.99 23.17 14.11
C SER A 574 -22.43 22.69 14.31
N THR A 575 -23.27 23.43 15.04
CA THR A 575 -24.68 23.07 15.25
C THR A 575 -25.57 23.51 14.09
N TYR A 576 -26.57 22.71 13.73
CA TYR A 576 -27.73 23.21 12.98
C TYR A 576 -28.58 24.14 13.85
N PRO A 577 -29.13 25.25 13.31
CA PRO A 577 -30.18 26.01 13.99
C PRO A 577 -31.35 25.11 14.38
N TYR A 578 -32.05 25.46 15.45
CA TYR A 578 -33.31 24.78 15.78
C TYR A 578 -34.39 25.20 14.79
N TYR A 579 -34.90 24.24 14.00
CA TYR A 579 -35.86 24.53 12.93
C TYR A 579 -37.33 24.47 13.35
N GLY A 580 -37.62 23.92 14.54
CA GLY A 580 -38.95 23.47 14.96
C GLY A 580 -39.05 21.94 14.98
N SER A 581 -39.89 21.40 15.86
CA SER A 581 -40.14 19.96 16.01
C SER A 581 -41.22 19.42 15.06
N ASP A 582 -41.82 20.30 14.26
CA ASP A 582 -42.99 20.09 13.40
C ASP A 582 -42.65 20.03 11.90
N LYS A 583 -41.40 20.32 11.52
CA LYS A 583 -40.93 20.30 10.13
C LYS A 583 -40.27 18.98 9.77
N SER A 584 -40.45 18.55 8.51
CA SER A 584 -39.71 17.40 7.98
C SER A 584 -38.28 17.78 7.55
N ILE A 585 -37.43 16.77 7.37
CA ILE A 585 -36.11 16.92 6.74
C ILE A 585 -36.25 17.53 5.33
N TYR A 586 -37.20 17.07 4.51
CA TYR A 586 -37.45 17.65 3.17
C TYR A 586 -37.83 19.13 3.18
N ASP A 587 -38.70 19.59 4.08
CA ASP A 587 -39.16 20.99 4.11
C ASP A 587 -37.97 21.95 4.31
N VAL A 588 -37.08 21.59 5.24
CA VAL A 588 -35.89 22.36 5.57
C VAL A 588 -34.80 22.20 4.50
N MET A 589 -34.68 21.05 3.85
CA MET A 589 -33.79 20.89 2.69
C MET A 589 -34.24 21.76 1.50
N ALA A 590 -35.51 21.68 1.11
CA ALA A 590 -36.10 22.43 -0.01
C ALA A 590 -36.13 23.95 0.22
N ALA A 591 -36.11 24.41 1.47
CA ALA A 591 -35.97 25.82 1.82
C ALA A 591 -34.50 26.28 1.73
N TRP A 592 -33.99 26.44 0.51
CA TRP A 592 -32.57 26.73 0.19
C TRP A 592 -31.93 27.92 0.91
N HIS A 593 -32.71 28.94 1.28
CA HIS A 593 -32.22 30.12 2.02
C HIS A 593 -32.19 29.93 3.55
N THR A 594 -32.54 28.74 4.07
CA THR A 594 -32.48 28.44 5.49
C THR A 594 -31.01 28.32 5.95
N PRO A 595 -30.57 29.06 6.98
CA PRO A 595 -29.22 28.94 7.51
C PRO A 595 -28.91 27.50 7.95
N ARG A 596 -27.74 27.00 7.62
CA ARG A 596 -27.31 25.61 7.90
C ARG A 596 -26.42 25.46 9.13
N VAL A 597 -26.01 26.56 9.74
CA VAL A 597 -25.18 26.60 10.96
C VAL A 597 -25.69 27.70 11.90
N ALA A 598 -25.75 27.42 13.20
CA ALA A 598 -26.12 28.38 14.25
C ALA A 598 -24.95 28.73 15.16
N THR A 599 -24.24 27.73 15.71
CA THR A 599 -23.09 27.94 16.59
C THR A 599 -21.91 27.11 16.12
N VAL A 600 -20.74 27.73 16.03
CA VAL A 600 -19.47 27.11 15.68
C VAL A 600 -18.59 27.03 16.93
N PHE A 601 -18.39 25.83 17.47
CA PHE A 601 -17.49 25.59 18.59
C PHE A 601 -16.11 25.19 18.09
N THR A 602 -15.10 26.01 18.43
CA THR A 602 -13.70 25.80 18.05
C THR A 602 -12.98 25.01 19.15
N PRO A 603 -12.55 23.74 18.93
CA PRO A 603 -12.00 22.90 20.00
C PRO A 603 -10.70 23.40 20.61
N THR A 604 -9.84 24.04 19.80
CA THR A 604 -8.48 24.45 20.17
C THR A 604 -8.42 25.60 21.17
N ASN A 605 -9.38 26.53 21.12
CA ASN A 605 -9.54 27.63 22.07
C ASN A 605 -10.80 27.47 22.95
N ARG A 606 -11.56 26.39 22.77
CA ARG A 606 -12.81 26.06 23.48
C ARG A 606 -13.91 27.13 23.38
N THR A 607 -13.92 27.91 22.30
CA THR A 607 -14.84 29.05 22.12
C THR A 607 -16.04 28.69 21.24
N PRO A 608 -17.29 28.78 21.74
CA PRO A 608 -18.49 28.81 20.90
C PRO A 608 -18.68 30.20 20.30
N THR A 609 -18.92 30.27 18.99
CA THR A 609 -19.12 31.52 18.24
C THR A 609 -20.45 31.43 17.46
N PRO A 610 -21.37 32.41 17.56
CA PRO A 610 -22.54 32.47 16.68
C PRO A 610 -22.13 32.54 15.21
N ALA A 611 -22.90 31.88 14.33
CA ALA A 611 -22.56 31.74 12.92
C ALA A 611 -22.40 33.09 12.22
N GLU A 612 -23.24 34.07 12.53
CA GLU A 612 -23.20 35.46 12.04
C GLU A 612 -21.95 36.26 12.50
N HIS A 613 -21.12 35.69 13.35
CA HIS A 613 -19.88 36.28 13.87
C HIS A 613 -18.65 35.39 13.63
N TYR A 614 -18.79 34.25 12.93
CA TYR A 614 -17.68 33.35 12.66
C TYR A 614 -16.96 33.73 11.33
N PRO A 615 -15.63 34.00 11.37
CA PRO A 615 -14.87 34.49 10.21
C PRO A 615 -14.25 33.38 9.33
N GLY A 616 -14.46 32.13 9.70
CA GLY A 616 -13.85 30.94 9.08
C GLY A 616 -14.82 30.13 8.20
N LEU A 617 -14.37 28.95 7.78
CA LEU A 617 -15.06 28.15 6.78
C LEU A 617 -16.44 27.62 7.22
N ALA A 618 -16.62 27.29 8.50
CA ALA A 618 -17.78 26.54 9.02
C ALA A 618 -19.15 27.09 8.61
N SER A 619 -19.33 28.41 8.68
CA SER A 619 -20.59 29.10 8.39
C SER A 619 -20.58 29.87 7.06
N ALA A 620 -19.44 29.89 6.36
CA ALA A 620 -19.23 30.72 5.18
C ALA A 620 -20.20 30.36 4.05
N TYR A 621 -20.64 31.38 3.32
CA TYR A 621 -21.38 31.20 2.07
C TYR A 621 -20.37 30.87 0.98
N ALA A 622 -20.61 29.77 0.25
CA ALA A 622 -19.78 29.28 -0.82
C ALA A 622 -20.65 29.08 -2.06
N GLY A 623 -20.19 29.58 -3.21
CA GLY A 623 -20.95 29.61 -4.45
C GLY A 623 -20.07 29.45 -5.69
N THR A 624 -20.70 29.15 -6.83
CA THR A 624 -20.02 29.10 -8.13
C THR A 624 -20.85 29.83 -9.19
N ALA A 625 -20.78 31.16 -9.19
CA ALA A 625 -21.57 31.98 -10.10
C ALA A 625 -20.92 32.08 -11.51
N SER A 626 -21.67 31.76 -12.58
CA SER A 626 -21.23 32.06 -13.95
C SER A 626 -21.64 33.46 -14.41
N ARG A 627 -20.77 34.11 -15.18
CA ARG A 627 -21.02 35.44 -15.76
C ARG A 627 -20.40 35.55 -17.15
N SER A 628 -21.14 36.16 -18.07
CA SER A 628 -20.58 36.62 -19.35
C SER A 628 -19.86 37.95 -19.16
N VAL A 629 -18.59 38.01 -19.55
CA VAL A 629 -17.73 39.20 -19.54
C VAL A 629 -17.06 39.30 -20.91
N ASP A 630 -17.23 40.43 -21.59
CA ASP A 630 -16.68 40.72 -22.92
C ASP A 630 -16.94 39.62 -23.98
N GLY A 631 -18.09 38.93 -23.87
CA GLY A 631 -18.50 37.84 -24.75
C GLY A 631 -17.96 36.45 -24.38
N SER A 632 -17.16 36.33 -23.32
CA SER A 632 -16.66 35.07 -22.78
C SER A 632 -17.36 34.71 -21.47
N VAL A 633 -17.82 33.48 -21.31
CA VAL A 633 -18.38 33.00 -20.03
C VAL A 633 -17.23 32.60 -19.11
N THR A 634 -17.22 33.16 -17.90
CA THR A 634 -16.30 32.83 -16.81
C THR A 634 -17.13 32.42 -15.59
N ALA A 635 -16.76 31.33 -14.94
CA ALA A 635 -17.30 30.95 -13.63
C ALA A 635 -16.45 31.60 -12.53
N THR A 636 -17.03 31.88 -11.38
CA THR A 636 -16.31 32.43 -10.23
C THR A 636 -16.66 31.61 -8.99
N ILE A 637 -15.67 30.96 -8.38
CA ILE A 637 -15.84 30.37 -7.05
C ILE A 637 -15.84 31.54 -6.06
N THR A 638 -16.95 31.74 -5.35
CA THR A 638 -17.06 32.73 -4.26
C THR A 638 -17.02 32.02 -2.91
N LEU A 639 -16.36 32.65 -1.93
CA LEU A 639 -16.33 32.20 -0.54
C LEU A 639 -16.37 33.43 0.38
N ARG A 640 -17.52 33.66 1.00
CA ARG A 640 -17.86 34.82 1.82
C ARG A 640 -18.07 34.43 3.28
N PRO A 641 -17.15 34.81 4.19
CA PRO A 641 -17.34 34.67 5.63
C PRO A 641 -18.61 35.32 6.15
N SER A 642 -19.12 34.83 7.29
CA SER A 642 -20.40 35.23 7.86
C SER A 642 -20.32 36.49 8.72
N ASP A 643 -19.16 36.78 9.31
CA ASP A 643 -18.82 37.98 10.09
C ASP A 643 -18.84 39.29 9.26
N GLY A 644 -19.09 39.21 7.95
CA GLY A 644 -18.97 40.33 7.02
C GLY A 644 -17.55 40.61 6.55
N SER A 645 -16.59 39.72 6.84
CA SER A 645 -15.23 39.82 6.29
C SER A 645 -15.23 39.79 4.76
N PRO A 646 -14.27 40.48 4.11
CA PRO A 646 -14.12 40.47 2.65
C PRO A 646 -14.09 39.07 2.03
N GLU A 647 -14.86 38.92 0.96
CA GLU A 647 -15.03 37.70 0.17
C GLU A 647 -13.78 37.33 -0.64
N LEU A 648 -13.55 36.03 -0.80
CA LEU A 648 -12.62 35.45 -1.76
C LEU A 648 -13.38 35.14 -3.07
N ALA A 649 -12.88 35.62 -4.21
CA ALA A 649 -13.42 35.33 -5.53
C ALA A 649 -12.32 34.78 -6.47
N ILE A 650 -12.50 33.56 -6.98
CA ILE A 650 -11.54 32.87 -7.85
C ILE A 650 -12.14 32.71 -9.26
N PRO A 651 -11.63 33.39 -10.30
CA PRO A 651 -12.14 33.24 -11.66
C PRO A 651 -11.66 31.95 -12.34
N VAL A 652 -12.61 31.15 -12.82
CA VAL A 652 -12.44 29.88 -13.54
C VAL A 652 -12.90 30.09 -14.99
N ARG A 653 -11.97 29.96 -15.94
CA ARG A 653 -12.20 30.23 -17.37
C ARG A 653 -12.54 28.94 -18.13
N GLY A 654 -13.28 29.05 -19.23
CA GLY A 654 -13.60 27.91 -20.11
C GLY A 654 -12.40 27.24 -20.82
N ASN A 655 -11.17 27.75 -20.63
CA ASN A 655 -9.92 27.09 -21.05
C ASN A 655 -9.13 26.48 -19.87
N THR A 656 -9.75 26.40 -18.69
CA THR A 656 -9.16 25.86 -17.45
C THR A 656 -9.95 24.69 -16.85
N ILE A 657 -10.99 24.24 -17.57
CA ILE A 657 -11.91 23.14 -17.27
C ILE A 657 -12.31 22.48 -18.59
N ASP A 658 -12.65 21.20 -18.57
CA ASP A 658 -13.16 20.46 -19.74
C ASP A 658 -14.68 20.61 -19.91
N THR A 659 -15.36 21.13 -18.87
CA THR A 659 -16.79 21.42 -18.85
C THR A 659 -17.11 22.87 -19.23
N SER A 660 -18.38 23.18 -19.47
CA SER A 660 -18.80 24.58 -19.70
C SER A 660 -18.76 25.36 -18.38
N PRO A 661 -18.27 26.62 -18.36
CA PRO A 661 -18.42 27.50 -17.20
C PRO A 661 -19.88 27.74 -16.78
N LEU A 662 -20.85 27.53 -17.67
CA LEU A 662 -22.28 27.53 -17.33
C LEU A 662 -22.70 26.29 -16.52
N SER A 663 -22.01 25.16 -16.71
CA SER A 663 -22.25 23.90 -15.99
C SER A 663 -21.64 23.89 -14.58
N LEU A 664 -20.82 24.89 -14.26
CA LEU A 664 -20.42 25.21 -12.88
C LEU A 664 -21.39 26.17 -12.19
N SER A 665 -22.41 26.69 -12.90
CA SER A 665 -23.26 27.78 -12.42
C SER A 665 -24.32 27.30 -11.45
N GLU A 666 -24.02 27.40 -10.17
CA GLU A 666 -24.89 27.06 -9.05
C GLU A 666 -24.96 28.29 -8.12
N GLU A 667 -26.16 28.60 -7.59
CA GLU A 667 -26.39 29.87 -6.88
C GLU A 667 -25.61 29.93 -5.54
N GLU A 668 -25.50 31.13 -4.95
CA GLU A 668 -24.75 31.27 -3.69
C GLU A 668 -25.48 30.55 -2.54
N HIS A 669 -24.82 29.53 -2.01
CA HIS A 669 -25.36 28.62 -1.01
C HIS A 669 -24.39 28.53 0.19
N GLN A 670 -24.66 27.65 1.14
CA GLN A 670 -23.65 27.18 2.10
C GLN A 670 -23.24 25.76 1.69
N PHE A 671 -22.55 25.59 0.55
CA PHE A 671 -22.12 24.26 0.06
C PHE A 671 -21.34 23.45 1.10
N ILE A 672 -20.58 24.14 1.95
CA ILE A 672 -19.82 23.60 3.09
C ILE A 672 -20.73 22.90 4.12
N ALA A 673 -22.04 23.15 4.08
CA ALA A 673 -23.00 22.84 5.13
C ALA A 673 -24.24 22.07 4.64
N VAL A 674 -24.19 21.49 3.43
CA VAL A 674 -25.27 20.69 2.82
C VAL A 674 -24.80 19.26 2.57
N LYS A 675 -25.60 18.28 2.98
CA LYS A 675 -25.34 16.84 2.84
C LYS A 675 -26.23 16.20 1.78
N GLY A 676 -25.73 15.17 1.09
CA GLY A 676 -26.49 14.35 0.14
C GLY A 676 -26.36 14.70 -1.34
N ASP A 677 -25.69 15.80 -1.70
CA ASP A 677 -25.51 16.22 -3.11
C ASP A 677 -24.23 15.66 -3.76
N GLU A 678 -23.63 14.59 -3.21
CA GLU A 678 -22.27 14.11 -3.54
C GLU A 678 -22.03 13.78 -5.03
N GLN A 679 -23.09 13.63 -5.81
CA GLN A 679 -23.03 13.44 -7.26
C GLN A 679 -22.67 14.72 -8.04
N ARG A 680 -22.60 15.90 -7.41
CA ARG A 680 -22.60 17.21 -8.10
C ARG A 680 -21.58 18.28 -7.70
N PRO A 681 -21.07 18.45 -6.46
CA PRO A 681 -20.22 19.58 -6.14
C PRO A 681 -18.90 19.51 -6.91
N TYR A 682 -18.80 20.32 -7.96
CA TYR A 682 -17.55 20.55 -8.68
C TYR A 682 -16.48 21.12 -7.76
N VAL A 683 -16.85 21.71 -6.61
CA VAL A 683 -15.92 22.34 -5.66
C VAL A 683 -16.13 21.76 -4.25
N LYS A 684 -15.08 21.15 -3.69
CA LYS A 684 -14.99 20.78 -2.27
C LYS A 684 -14.10 21.78 -1.50
N PHE A 685 -14.36 21.97 -0.21
CA PHE A 685 -13.62 22.90 0.66
C PHE A 685 -13.11 22.18 1.91
N THR A 686 -11.89 22.49 2.37
CA THR A 686 -11.31 21.87 3.57
C THR A 686 -10.33 22.82 4.27
N SER A 687 -10.62 23.22 5.51
CA SER A 687 -9.69 23.93 6.38
C SER A 687 -8.69 22.94 6.99
N THR A 688 -7.41 23.30 6.90
CA THR A 688 -6.29 22.49 7.40
C THR A 688 -5.30 23.40 8.15
N PRO A 689 -4.35 22.83 8.92
CA PRO A 689 -3.22 23.57 9.48
C PRO A 689 -2.53 24.50 8.46
N GLY A 690 -2.57 25.80 8.73
CA GLY A 690 -1.98 26.89 7.95
C GLY A 690 -2.75 27.31 6.69
N ILE A 691 -3.76 26.55 6.23
CA ILE A 691 -4.39 26.79 4.93
C ILE A 691 -5.79 26.18 4.78
N THR A 692 -6.69 26.89 4.12
CA THR A 692 -7.90 26.30 3.54
C THR A 692 -7.63 25.89 2.09
N VAL A 693 -7.95 24.65 1.74
CA VAL A 693 -7.85 24.13 0.36
C VAL A 693 -9.24 24.12 -0.27
N ILE A 694 -9.30 24.52 -1.54
CA ILE A 694 -10.49 24.48 -2.39
C ILE A 694 -10.16 23.57 -3.57
N ALA A 695 -10.88 22.46 -3.73
CA ALA A 695 -10.63 21.43 -4.74
C ALA A 695 -11.71 21.49 -5.83
N LEU A 696 -11.36 22.00 -7.01
CA LEU A 696 -12.22 22.08 -8.19
C LEU A 696 -11.99 20.86 -9.10
N ASN A 697 -13.01 20.03 -9.34
CA ASN A 697 -13.00 19.03 -10.40
C ASN A 697 -13.07 19.73 -11.77
N THR A 698 -11.98 19.75 -12.52
CA THR A 698 -11.91 20.46 -13.81
C THR A 698 -12.52 19.65 -14.96
N SER A 699 -12.58 18.32 -14.83
CA SER A 699 -13.08 17.40 -15.87
C SER A 699 -14.56 17.01 -15.69
N GLY A 700 -15.13 17.35 -14.54
CA GLY A 700 -16.53 17.11 -14.16
C GLY A 700 -16.79 15.76 -13.50
N PRO A 701 -17.93 15.63 -12.79
CA PRO A 701 -18.20 14.52 -11.87
C PRO A 701 -18.26 13.13 -12.54
N ASN A 702 -18.57 13.06 -13.84
CA ASN A 702 -18.74 11.81 -14.57
C ASN A 702 -17.48 11.31 -15.28
N SER A 703 -16.30 11.89 -15.01
CA SER A 703 -15.03 11.52 -15.66
C SER A 703 -14.21 10.54 -14.81
N SER A 704 -13.97 9.33 -15.35
CA SER A 704 -13.23 8.23 -14.69
C SER A 704 -11.72 8.45 -14.53
N SER A 705 -11.25 9.67 -14.81
CA SER A 705 -9.86 10.12 -14.70
C SER A 705 -9.86 11.63 -14.45
N SER A 706 -10.71 12.09 -13.52
CA SER A 706 -10.98 13.50 -13.28
C SER A 706 -9.71 14.23 -12.82
N VAL A 707 -9.37 15.33 -13.49
CA VAL A 707 -8.33 16.23 -12.99
C VAL A 707 -8.98 17.17 -11.96
N TYR A 708 -8.28 17.39 -10.85
CA TYR A 708 -8.67 18.35 -9.82
C TYR A 708 -7.64 19.48 -9.74
N ARG A 709 -8.13 20.71 -9.76
CA ARG A 709 -7.35 21.91 -9.47
C ARG A 709 -7.54 22.30 -8.00
N LEU A 710 -6.48 22.15 -7.23
CA LEU A 710 -6.41 22.57 -5.83
C LEU A 710 -5.95 24.01 -5.76
N TYR A 711 -6.74 24.87 -5.12
CA TYR A 711 -6.38 26.23 -4.76
C TYR A 711 -6.07 26.29 -3.26
N GLY A 712 -4.87 26.75 -2.90
CA GLY A 712 -4.52 27.02 -1.52
C GLY A 712 -4.87 28.45 -1.12
N VAL A 713 -5.54 28.64 0.01
CA VAL A 713 -5.93 29.95 0.57
C VAL A 713 -5.44 30.02 2.02
N THR A 714 -4.30 30.68 2.25
CA THR A 714 -3.75 30.84 3.62
C THR A 714 -4.71 31.60 4.53
N GLU A 715 -4.46 31.55 5.84
CA GLU A 715 -5.15 32.43 6.80
C GLU A 715 -4.88 33.91 6.49
N ARG A 716 -5.76 34.81 6.93
CA ARG A 716 -5.56 36.25 6.83
C ARG A 716 -4.62 36.71 7.95
N ASN A 717 -3.49 37.33 7.58
CA ASN A 717 -2.65 38.04 8.55
C ASN A 717 -3.48 39.18 9.20
N ALA A 718 -3.52 39.20 10.53
CA ALA A 718 -4.13 40.26 11.34
C ALA A 718 -3.23 41.51 11.44
#